data_AF-A0A545UF16-F1
#
_entry.id   AF-A0A545UF16-F1
#
_cell.length_a   1.000
_cell.length_b   1.000
_cell.length_c   1.000
_cell.angle_alpha   90.00
_cell.angle_beta   90.00
_cell.angle_gamma   90.00
#
_symmetry.space_group_name_H-M   'P 1'
#
loop_
_entity.id
_entity.type
_entity.pdbx_description
1 polymer ?
#
loop_
_entity_poly.entity_id
_entity_poly.type
_entity_poly.pdbx_seq_one_letter_code
_entity_poly.pdbx_strand_id
1 'polypeptide(L)'
;MMLSSCKVRSGKQTTRQVNLFSVPGIALVFSLIFVMSACGGGGGGSADDSDGGSDNGGGSANTLPVANAGADQNINLGAVVTLDGSGSSDQDGDALTYQWSINSAPNNSSATLSNDTNVSATFTPDVVGTYVIQLVVNDGTGNSTPDTVSIFVDATGNNAPVANAGSDQTVVIGDLVSLDGSGSSDADGDNLTYAWSFNSVPPNSNASLSDASLESPTFTADEVGDYVLQLVVNDGTQDSSPDTVIIAASSSQQNTPPVARAGDDKLTFIGNDLSLDGNDSSDADGDTLSYSWTLDEKPVDSNVSLINPDSAIPVLVPDAEGSYVVSLVVNDGTENSSSDSVIINVANWQINTSTRSNHIEENGEGVLVNVQSVLATRQNNEEFTSFTATGIPNYTVTITQDMIDKLDSRPNVNRDFKSPTQRTTAQVGDVIEFGQDINYDSDRTCDLGYWPPGPECPVLKNKDNKIPSSPKPATQTCQVGLGTVGVMLNGTSVFNWGDAMSYNDEGVWNNLAPKFEVYDVDICSGHAEVQGEYHHHTFSSCLQDLMGDDGSNHSPIYGFAADGYPIHGPYQMQGVLAKTAWVERDYDDPNSASGCGVAGERTCQLVDQYDLSKGTVNVTAGPTTSEELESISRNPIDAGEGVYFEDYYYDASLTAQGNEYLDQHNGHEHDNLGYHYHITVEDVNGTLTPVFPYQVGPTFYGELPSDGITSCE
;
A
#
# COMPACT_ATOMS: atom_id res chain seq x y z
N MET A 1 -60.71 -32.08 3.19
CA MET A 1 -61.56 -31.15 2.41
C MET A 1 -60.62 -30.30 1.58
N MET A 2 -60.54 -30.29 0.25
CA MET A 2 -61.28 -30.92 -0.86
C MET A 2 -60.20 -31.25 -1.94
N LEU A 3 -60.04 -32.49 -2.46
CA LEU A 3 -60.73 -33.12 -3.61
C LEU A 3 -60.66 -32.27 -4.91
N SER A 4 -60.26 -32.73 -6.11
CA SER A 4 -60.13 -34.09 -6.66
C SER A 4 -59.44 -34.10 -8.04
N SER A 5 -58.64 -35.15 -8.32
CA SER A 5 -58.63 -36.05 -9.50
C SER A 5 -58.63 -35.52 -10.97
N CYS A 6 -58.16 -36.20 -12.03
CA CYS A 6 -57.28 -37.35 -12.35
C CYS A 6 -57.54 -37.74 -13.84
N LYS A 7 -56.49 -38.07 -14.63
CA LYS A 7 -56.47 -39.11 -15.70
C LYS A 7 -55.02 -39.26 -16.23
N VAL A 8 -54.22 -40.33 -15.99
CA VAL A 8 -54.30 -41.77 -16.41
C VAL A 8 -53.95 -41.93 -17.91
N ARG A 9 -53.04 -42.80 -18.42
CA ARG A 9 -52.25 -43.97 -17.93
C ARG A 9 -51.19 -44.39 -18.98
N SER A 10 -50.15 -45.10 -18.53
CA SER A 10 -49.56 -46.35 -19.08
C SER A 10 -48.03 -46.39 -18.81
N GLY A 11 -47.39 -47.33 -18.13
CA GLY A 11 -47.79 -48.61 -17.53
C GLY A 11 -46.67 -49.67 -17.73
N LYS A 12 -45.93 -50.04 -16.67
CA LYS A 12 -45.55 -51.43 -16.30
C LYS A 12 -44.60 -51.49 -15.09
N GLN A 13 -44.92 -52.43 -14.20
CA GLN A 13 -44.35 -52.76 -12.88
C GLN A 13 -42.98 -53.48 -13.01
N THR A 14 -42.07 -53.47 -12.02
CA THR A 14 -42.17 -54.28 -10.78
C THR A 14 -41.06 -53.94 -9.75
N THR A 15 -41.49 -53.82 -8.49
CA THR A 15 -40.87 -53.97 -7.14
C THR A 15 -39.48 -54.63 -7.03
N ARG A 16 -38.56 -54.27 -6.12
CA ARG A 16 -38.69 -54.25 -4.63
C ARG A 16 -37.47 -53.57 -3.96
N GLN A 17 -37.72 -52.86 -2.85
CA GLN A 17 -36.74 -52.36 -1.87
C GLN A 17 -35.95 -53.48 -1.18
N VAL A 18 -34.71 -53.21 -0.73
CA VAL A 18 -34.15 -53.73 0.54
C VAL A 18 -33.21 -52.70 1.18
N ASN A 19 -33.38 -52.52 2.50
CA ASN A 19 -32.58 -51.74 3.44
C ASN A 19 -31.12 -52.22 3.58
N LEU A 20 -30.20 -51.29 3.87
CA LEU A 20 -28.83 -51.56 4.30
C LEU A 20 -28.77 -51.93 5.80
N PHE A 21 -28.03 -53.00 6.12
CA PHE A 21 -27.43 -53.28 7.41
C PHE A 21 -26.00 -53.82 7.19
N SER A 22 -25.11 -53.49 8.14
CA SER A 22 -23.69 -53.87 8.35
C SER A 22 -23.38 -55.38 8.19
N VAL A 23 -22.15 -55.90 8.02
CA VAL A 23 -20.81 -55.71 8.68
C VAL A 23 -19.69 -56.34 7.75
N PRO A 24 -18.42 -56.61 8.18
CA PRO A 24 -17.16 -55.88 7.87
C PRO A 24 -16.13 -56.63 6.97
N GLY A 25 -15.02 -55.97 6.62
CA GLY A 25 -13.82 -56.61 6.05
C GLY A 25 -12.59 -55.71 5.90
N ILE A 26 -11.73 -55.72 6.94
CA ILE A 26 -10.25 -55.67 6.98
C ILE A 26 -9.49 -55.02 5.80
N ALA A 27 -8.67 -54.00 6.09
CA ALA A 27 -7.41 -53.74 5.41
C ALA A 27 -6.41 -53.04 6.36
N LEU A 28 -5.16 -53.52 6.35
CA LEU A 28 -4.01 -53.02 7.10
C LEU A 28 -3.64 -51.58 6.72
N VAL A 29 -3.25 -50.77 7.71
CA VAL A 29 -2.55 -49.49 7.51
C VAL A 29 -1.34 -49.45 8.45
N PHE A 30 -0.15 -49.32 7.86
CA PHE A 30 1.06 -48.87 8.54
C PHE A 30 0.94 -47.35 8.76
N SER A 31 1.16 -46.88 9.99
CA SER A 31 1.10 -45.46 10.33
C SER A 31 2.42 -45.02 10.97
N LEU A 32 2.99 -43.96 10.37
CA LEU A 32 4.09 -43.14 10.86
C LEU A 32 3.78 -42.55 12.25
N ILE A 33 4.78 -42.47 13.11
CA ILE A 33 4.75 -41.70 14.36
C ILE A 33 5.64 -40.47 14.19
N PHE A 34 5.03 -39.29 14.16
CA PHE A 34 5.64 -37.99 14.43
C PHE A 34 5.15 -37.54 15.80
N VAL A 35 6.05 -37.18 16.72
CA VAL A 35 5.72 -36.64 18.04
C VAL A 35 5.88 -35.12 18.01
N MET A 36 4.77 -34.38 18.12
CA MET A 36 4.77 -32.98 18.52
C MET A 36 4.31 -32.88 19.98
N SER A 37 5.11 -32.21 20.80
CA SER A 37 4.79 -31.80 22.18
C SER A 37 4.11 -30.44 22.14
N ALA A 38 2.86 -30.38 22.61
CA ALA A 38 2.12 -29.13 22.79
C ALA A 38 2.14 -28.65 24.25
N CYS A 39 2.31 -27.34 24.36
CA CYS A 39 2.34 -26.52 25.56
C CYS A 39 0.94 -26.35 26.18
N GLY A 40 0.87 -26.16 27.50
CA GLY A 40 -0.34 -25.78 28.22
C GLY A 40 0.00 -25.36 29.64
N GLY A 41 0.04 -24.05 29.90
CA GLY A 41 0.51 -23.43 31.14
C GLY A 41 -0.54 -23.23 32.22
N GLY A 42 -0.08 -22.70 33.37
CA GLY A 42 -0.93 -22.21 34.45
C GLY A 42 -0.18 -21.69 35.68
N GLY A 43 0.04 -20.36 35.71
CA GLY A 43 -0.14 -19.47 36.88
C GLY A 43 0.82 -19.54 38.08
N GLY A 44 1.62 -18.48 38.25
CA GLY A 44 2.54 -18.28 39.38
C GLY A 44 1.92 -17.60 40.62
N GLY A 45 2.73 -17.52 41.68
CA GLY A 45 2.46 -16.79 42.92
C GLY A 45 3.67 -16.79 43.86
N SER A 46 4.33 -15.62 43.89
CA SER A 46 5.40 -15.07 44.73
C SER A 46 5.90 -15.77 46.00
N ALA A 47 7.20 -15.52 46.21
CA ALA A 47 8.01 -15.72 47.41
C ALA A 47 7.46 -15.04 48.68
N ASP A 48 7.73 -15.65 49.83
CA ASP A 48 8.44 -14.98 50.94
C ASP A 48 8.79 -15.96 52.09
N ASP A 49 9.95 -15.68 52.67
CA ASP A 49 10.32 -15.83 54.08
C ASP A 49 10.69 -17.18 54.70
N SER A 50 11.38 -17.05 55.82
CA SER A 50 12.59 -17.74 56.23
C SER A 50 12.41 -18.62 57.48
N ASP A 51 13.43 -19.45 57.71
CA ASP A 51 13.89 -20.00 58.99
C ASP A 51 13.08 -21.12 59.67
N GLY A 52 13.83 -22.12 60.17
CA GLY A 52 13.30 -23.26 60.91
C GLY A 52 14.14 -24.53 60.76
N GLY A 53 15.40 -24.49 61.21
CA GLY A 53 16.26 -25.67 61.27
C GLY A 53 15.72 -26.80 62.16
N SER A 54 16.00 -28.04 61.76
CA SER A 54 16.19 -29.17 62.69
C SER A 54 17.22 -30.13 62.10
N ASP A 55 18.34 -30.19 62.80
CA ASP A 55 19.42 -31.17 62.72
C ASP A 55 18.88 -32.61 62.78
N ASN A 56 19.35 -33.46 61.86
CA ASN A 56 19.64 -34.87 62.16
C ASN A 56 20.52 -35.47 61.06
N GLY A 57 21.75 -35.79 61.44
CA GLY A 57 22.74 -36.45 60.60
C GLY A 57 22.23 -37.76 60.01
N GLY A 58 22.25 -37.82 58.68
CA GLY A 58 22.48 -39.03 57.92
C GLY A 58 23.68 -38.75 57.03
N GLY A 59 24.88 -39.17 57.45
CA GLY A 59 26.00 -39.23 56.51
C GLY A 59 25.56 -40.13 55.36
N SER A 60 25.52 -39.59 54.14
CA SER A 60 25.28 -40.39 52.95
C SER A 60 26.26 -41.55 52.97
N ALA A 61 25.75 -42.77 52.75
CA ALA A 61 26.64 -43.91 52.58
C ALA A 61 27.48 -43.63 51.33
N ASN A 62 28.80 -43.74 51.45
CA ASN A 62 29.73 -43.50 50.34
C ASN A 62 29.36 -44.34 49.12
N THR A 63 29.29 -43.69 47.97
CA THR A 63 29.07 -44.30 46.67
C THR A 63 30.42 -44.63 46.06
N LEU A 64 30.64 -45.88 45.62
CA LEU A 64 31.92 -46.22 44.98
C LEU A 64 32.13 -45.41 43.69
N PRO A 65 33.37 -45.03 43.37
CA PRO A 65 33.64 -44.21 42.19
C PRO A 65 33.51 -45.04 40.89
N VAL A 66 33.47 -44.35 39.76
CA VAL A 66 33.38 -44.95 38.42
C VAL A 66 34.65 -44.63 37.63
N ALA A 67 35.39 -45.67 37.24
CA ALA A 67 36.55 -45.54 36.36
C ALA A 67 36.12 -45.31 34.91
N ASN A 68 36.89 -44.49 34.19
CA ASN A 68 36.78 -44.31 32.74
C ASN A 68 38.19 -44.38 32.15
N ALA A 69 38.49 -45.44 31.40
CA ALA A 69 39.80 -45.73 30.83
C ALA A 69 40.06 -45.03 29.48
N GLY A 70 39.07 -44.31 28.93
CA GLY A 70 39.14 -43.66 27.62
C GLY A 70 38.73 -44.57 26.46
N ALA A 71 38.73 -44.02 25.24
CA ALA A 71 38.37 -44.75 24.02
C ALA A 71 39.51 -45.66 23.53
N ASP A 72 39.14 -46.74 22.84
CA ASP A 72 40.08 -47.66 22.18
C ASP A 72 41.00 -46.92 21.19
N GLN A 73 42.26 -47.35 21.09
CA GLN A 73 43.28 -46.67 20.28
C GLN A 73 43.93 -47.62 19.27
N ASN A 74 44.20 -47.14 18.06
CA ASN A 74 45.03 -47.81 17.06
C ASN A 74 46.41 -47.15 17.05
N ILE A 75 47.47 -47.90 17.34
CA ILE A 75 48.80 -47.35 17.60
C ILE A 75 49.87 -48.14 16.84
N ASN A 76 50.90 -47.45 16.37
CA ASN A 76 52.03 -48.09 15.70
C ASN A 76 52.96 -48.77 16.71
N LEU A 77 53.53 -49.92 16.32
CA LEU A 77 54.53 -50.61 17.13
C LEU A 77 55.69 -49.66 17.52
N GLY A 78 55.96 -49.54 18.82
CA GLY A 78 57.02 -48.67 19.35
C GLY A 78 56.64 -47.20 19.59
N ALA A 79 55.42 -46.77 19.24
CA ALA A 79 54.92 -45.44 19.61
C ALA A 79 54.52 -45.36 21.09
N VAL A 80 54.68 -44.20 21.73
CA VAL A 80 54.24 -44.01 23.12
C VAL A 80 52.72 -43.80 23.15
N VAL A 81 52.02 -44.73 23.79
CA VAL A 81 50.59 -44.66 24.08
C VAL A 81 50.38 -43.79 25.31
N THR A 82 49.45 -42.84 25.24
CA THR A 82 49.00 -42.07 26.41
C THR A 82 47.58 -42.48 26.76
N LEU A 83 47.39 -42.84 28.02
CA LEU A 83 46.13 -43.24 28.62
C LEU A 83 45.64 -42.08 29.50
N ASP A 84 44.36 -41.75 29.41
CA ASP A 84 43.78 -40.63 30.14
C ASP A 84 42.55 -41.09 30.94
N GLY A 85 42.69 -41.06 32.25
CA GLY A 85 41.66 -41.44 33.21
C GLY A 85 40.86 -40.26 33.74
N SER A 86 41.09 -39.04 33.23
CA SER A 86 40.47 -37.81 33.78
C SER A 86 38.94 -37.81 33.66
N GLY A 87 38.37 -38.67 32.83
CA GLY A 87 36.92 -38.89 32.74
C GLY A 87 36.31 -39.73 33.87
N SER A 88 37.12 -40.24 34.81
CA SER A 88 36.64 -40.98 35.99
C SER A 88 35.97 -40.03 36.97
N SER A 89 34.93 -40.49 37.66
CA SER A 89 34.12 -39.63 38.54
C SER A 89 33.74 -40.33 39.84
N ASP A 90 33.54 -39.50 40.86
CA ASP A 90 32.92 -39.90 42.11
C ASP A 90 31.65 -39.07 42.33
N GLN A 91 30.56 -39.73 42.72
CA GLN A 91 29.27 -39.06 42.88
C GLN A 91 29.21 -38.17 44.13
N ASP A 92 29.98 -38.53 45.16
CA ASP A 92 30.08 -37.78 46.41
C ASP A 92 31.12 -36.63 46.30
N GLY A 93 31.90 -36.61 45.21
CA GLY A 93 32.87 -35.58 44.88
C GLY A 93 34.24 -35.79 45.54
N ASP A 94 34.49 -37.00 46.04
CA ASP A 94 35.73 -37.34 46.71
C ASP A 94 36.92 -37.39 45.75
N ALA A 95 38.11 -37.11 46.28
CA ALA A 95 39.33 -37.06 45.48
C ALA A 95 39.77 -38.47 45.05
N LEU A 96 39.90 -38.68 43.75
CA LEU A 96 40.26 -39.98 43.18
C LEU A 96 41.77 -40.24 43.15
N THR A 97 42.13 -41.47 43.48
CA THR A 97 43.43 -42.08 43.19
C THR A 97 43.28 -43.11 42.07
N TYR A 98 44.31 -43.27 41.25
CA TYR A 98 44.25 -44.05 40.02
C TYR A 98 45.20 -45.24 40.10
N GLN A 99 44.82 -46.36 39.49
CA GLN A 99 45.70 -47.50 39.29
C GLN A 99 45.44 -48.13 37.92
N TRP A 100 46.41 -48.00 37.04
CA TRP A 100 46.45 -48.63 35.73
C TRP A 100 47.15 -49.98 35.81
N SER A 101 46.70 -50.94 35.01
CA SER A 101 47.37 -52.24 34.85
C SER A 101 47.15 -52.82 33.45
N ILE A 102 48.13 -53.57 32.94
CA ILE A 102 47.98 -54.33 31.70
C ILE A 102 47.25 -55.63 32.03
N ASN A 103 45.98 -55.74 31.62
CA ASN A 103 45.15 -56.92 31.87
C ASN A 103 45.49 -58.07 30.91
N SER A 104 45.80 -57.75 29.65
CA SER A 104 46.37 -58.71 28.70
C SER A 104 47.26 -58.03 27.67
N ALA A 105 48.32 -58.70 27.25
CA ALA A 105 49.21 -58.27 26.17
C ALA A 105 49.49 -59.45 25.21
N PRO A 106 49.94 -59.19 23.97
CA PRO A 106 50.33 -60.22 23.03
C PRO A 106 51.45 -61.14 23.57
N ASN A 107 51.49 -62.39 23.10
CA ASN A 107 52.51 -63.36 23.50
C ASN A 107 53.94 -62.83 23.25
N ASN A 108 54.82 -62.96 24.24
CA ASN A 108 56.20 -62.44 24.27
C ASN A 108 56.34 -60.92 24.40
N SER A 109 55.25 -60.18 24.67
CA SER A 109 55.37 -58.78 25.08
C SER A 109 56.01 -58.66 26.47
N SER A 110 56.87 -57.66 26.63
CA SER A 110 57.51 -57.22 27.87
C SER A 110 57.16 -55.78 28.23
N ALA A 111 56.14 -55.20 27.59
CA ALA A 111 55.69 -53.84 27.81
C ALA A 111 55.27 -53.61 29.28
N THR A 112 55.63 -52.44 29.80
CA THR A 112 55.28 -52.02 31.18
C THR A 112 54.69 -50.61 31.14
N LEU A 113 53.77 -50.33 32.07
CA LEU A 113 53.21 -49.00 32.25
C LEU A 113 54.21 -48.10 33.00
N SER A 114 54.22 -46.83 32.62
CA SER A 114 54.89 -45.74 33.32
C SER A 114 53.84 -44.80 33.89
N ASN A 115 54.07 -44.29 35.10
CA ASN A 115 53.14 -43.44 35.85
C ASN A 115 51.76 -44.10 36.07
N ASP A 116 51.76 -45.40 36.36
CA ASP A 116 50.56 -46.24 36.50
C ASP A 116 49.65 -45.87 37.67
N THR A 117 50.03 -44.90 38.51
CA THR A 117 49.22 -44.37 39.62
C THR A 117 48.71 -42.94 39.41
N ASN A 118 49.03 -42.33 38.26
CA ASN A 118 48.58 -40.98 37.90
C ASN A 118 47.28 -41.02 37.09
N VAL A 119 46.61 -39.87 36.99
CA VAL A 119 45.44 -39.68 36.12
C VAL A 119 45.77 -40.01 34.66
N SER A 120 47.00 -39.75 34.21
CA SER A 120 47.50 -40.16 32.90
C SER A 120 48.73 -41.05 33.03
N ALA A 121 48.65 -42.23 32.41
CA ALA A 121 49.71 -43.23 32.34
C ALA A 121 50.17 -43.41 30.89
N THR A 122 51.37 -43.94 30.69
CA THR A 122 51.90 -44.21 29.35
C THR A 122 52.52 -45.59 29.26
N PHE A 123 52.54 -46.17 28.05
CA PHE A 123 53.39 -47.33 27.77
C PHE A 123 53.81 -47.33 26.30
N THR A 124 54.79 -48.17 25.97
CA THR A 124 55.22 -48.39 24.58
C THR A 124 55.01 -49.87 24.25
N PRO A 125 54.13 -50.23 23.30
CA PRO A 125 53.94 -51.61 22.90
C PRO A 125 55.16 -52.12 22.14
N ASP A 126 55.59 -53.34 22.45
CA ASP A 126 56.80 -53.97 21.92
C ASP A 126 56.54 -55.17 21.01
N VAL A 127 55.27 -55.60 20.91
CA VAL A 127 54.78 -56.66 20.02
C VAL A 127 53.46 -56.22 19.36
N VAL A 128 53.26 -56.58 18.09
CA VAL A 128 51.99 -56.36 17.38
C VAL A 128 50.85 -57.18 17.98
N GLY A 129 49.64 -56.65 17.92
CA GLY A 129 48.43 -57.25 18.49
C GLY A 129 47.75 -56.34 19.52
N THR A 130 46.74 -56.89 20.20
CA THR A 130 45.91 -56.12 21.13
C THR A 130 46.46 -56.14 22.56
N TYR A 131 46.61 -54.95 23.15
CA TYR A 131 46.83 -54.75 24.58
C TYR A 131 45.52 -54.31 25.20
N VAL A 132 45.09 -54.94 26.30
CA VAL A 132 43.92 -54.52 27.07
C VAL A 132 44.42 -53.92 28.37
N ILE A 133 44.22 -52.62 28.53
CA ILE A 133 44.64 -51.88 29.71
C ILE A 133 43.43 -51.64 30.59
N GLN A 134 43.59 -51.77 31.89
CA GLN A 134 42.55 -51.62 32.89
C GLN A 134 42.85 -50.44 33.82
N LEU A 135 41.82 -49.66 34.14
CA LEU A 135 41.82 -48.62 35.15
C LEU A 135 40.89 -48.99 36.32
N VAL A 136 41.39 -48.83 37.54
CA VAL A 136 40.60 -48.80 38.78
C VAL A 136 40.86 -47.47 39.47
N VAL A 137 39.81 -46.81 39.95
CA VAL A 137 39.92 -45.58 40.75
C VAL A 137 39.41 -45.82 42.18
N ASN A 138 39.95 -45.08 43.16
CA ASN A 138 39.58 -45.18 44.58
C ASN A 138 39.39 -43.79 45.18
N ASP A 139 38.30 -43.60 45.90
CA ASP A 139 37.84 -42.34 46.51
C ASP A 139 38.35 -42.11 47.96
N GLY A 140 39.21 -42.99 48.46
CA GLY A 140 39.69 -43.03 49.84
C GLY A 140 38.90 -43.97 50.76
N THR A 141 37.77 -44.51 50.30
CA THR A 141 36.91 -45.44 51.07
C THR A 141 36.67 -46.77 50.35
N GLY A 142 36.69 -46.80 49.01
CA GLY A 142 36.45 -47.98 48.20
C GLY A 142 36.92 -47.88 46.74
N ASN A 143 37.10 -49.04 46.10
CA ASN A 143 37.54 -49.14 44.70
C ASN A 143 36.33 -49.16 43.76
N SER A 144 36.48 -48.55 42.58
CA SER A 144 35.55 -48.70 41.47
C SER A 144 35.51 -50.14 40.95
N THR A 145 34.47 -50.48 40.20
CA THR A 145 34.59 -51.56 39.23
C THR A 145 35.65 -51.18 38.18
N PRO A 146 36.50 -52.11 37.71
CA PRO A 146 37.49 -51.78 36.70
C PRO A 146 36.85 -51.43 35.36
N ASP A 147 37.41 -50.45 34.67
CA ASP A 147 37.11 -50.13 33.26
C ASP A 147 38.31 -50.46 32.38
N THR A 148 38.10 -50.76 31.10
CA THR A 148 39.16 -51.23 30.18
C THR A 148 39.17 -50.50 28.85
N VAL A 149 40.37 -50.25 28.33
CA VAL A 149 40.62 -49.72 26.99
C VAL A 149 41.47 -50.70 26.18
N SER A 150 41.10 -50.93 24.92
CA SER A 150 41.81 -51.78 23.99
C SER A 150 42.73 -50.96 23.09
N ILE A 151 44.00 -51.33 23.04
CA ILE A 151 45.01 -50.72 22.17
C ILE A 151 45.40 -51.74 21.11
N PHE A 152 45.02 -51.49 19.86
CA PHE A 152 45.36 -52.33 18.74
C PHE A 152 46.67 -51.86 18.10
N VAL A 153 47.67 -52.73 18.07
CA VAL A 153 49.02 -52.38 17.60
C VAL A 153 49.34 -53.10 16.30
N ASP A 154 49.53 -52.32 15.22
CA ASP A 154 49.86 -52.84 13.89
C ASP A 154 51.30 -52.45 13.46
N ALA A 155 51.83 -53.15 12.46
CA ALA A 155 53.14 -52.96 11.88
C ALA A 155 53.18 -51.97 10.70
N THR A 156 52.05 -51.57 10.10
CA THR A 156 52.03 -50.86 8.80
C THR A 156 51.73 -49.36 8.83
N GLY A 157 51.24 -48.79 9.94
CA GLY A 157 51.22 -47.34 10.18
C GLY A 157 50.60 -46.42 9.11
N ASN A 158 49.55 -46.85 8.43
CA ASN A 158 48.76 -46.01 7.51
C ASN A 158 47.34 -45.84 8.07
N ASN A 159 46.85 -44.61 8.15
CA ASN A 159 45.45 -44.30 8.44
C ASN A 159 44.69 -44.19 7.11
N ALA A 160 43.58 -44.91 6.97
CA ALA A 160 42.75 -44.77 5.77
C ALA A 160 42.24 -43.32 5.62
N PRO A 161 42.15 -42.80 4.39
CA PRO A 161 41.67 -41.45 4.16
C PRO A 161 40.16 -41.35 4.35
N VAL A 162 39.65 -40.13 4.44
CA VAL A 162 38.22 -39.81 4.59
C VAL A 162 37.74 -39.07 3.34
N ALA A 163 36.78 -39.67 2.62
CA ALA A 163 36.10 -39.03 1.49
C ALA A 163 35.08 -37.98 1.97
N ASN A 164 34.96 -36.89 1.22
CA ASN A 164 33.90 -35.90 1.35
C ASN A 164 33.38 -35.55 -0.05
N ALA A 165 32.15 -35.95 -0.36
CA ALA A 165 31.52 -35.79 -1.67
C ALA A 165 30.86 -34.41 -1.87
N GLY A 166 30.94 -33.52 -0.88
CA GLY A 166 30.27 -32.22 -0.90
C GLY A 166 28.79 -32.30 -0.53
N SER A 167 28.09 -31.16 -0.61
CA SER A 167 26.66 -31.07 -0.30
C SER A 167 25.77 -31.45 -1.48
N ASP A 168 24.57 -31.96 -1.19
CA ASP A 168 23.51 -32.21 -2.17
C ASP A 168 23.18 -30.96 -3.01
N GLN A 169 22.75 -31.16 -4.26
CA GLN A 169 22.44 -30.09 -5.22
C GLN A 169 21.06 -30.27 -5.85
N THR A 170 20.47 -29.17 -6.32
CA THR A 170 19.23 -29.17 -7.13
C THR A 170 19.49 -28.44 -8.44
N VAL A 171 19.12 -29.05 -9.57
CA VAL A 171 19.43 -28.55 -10.92
C VAL A 171 18.26 -28.74 -11.88
N VAL A 172 18.31 -28.11 -13.06
CA VAL A 172 17.34 -28.32 -14.14
C VAL A 172 17.93 -29.30 -15.16
N ILE A 173 17.07 -30.10 -15.82
CA ILE A 173 17.53 -30.97 -16.91
C ILE A 173 18.24 -30.14 -17.99
N GLY A 174 19.44 -30.59 -18.39
CA GLY A 174 20.33 -29.93 -19.33
C GLY A 174 21.50 -29.20 -18.67
N ASP A 175 21.46 -28.97 -17.35
CA ASP A 175 22.53 -28.28 -16.63
C ASP A 175 23.81 -29.12 -16.55
N LEU A 176 24.96 -28.45 -16.62
CA LEU A 176 26.26 -29.03 -16.33
C LEU A 176 26.51 -28.98 -14.81
N VAL A 177 26.41 -30.13 -14.16
CA VAL A 177 26.64 -30.32 -12.73
C VAL A 177 28.14 -30.43 -12.47
N SER A 178 28.64 -29.75 -11.43
CA SER A 178 30.02 -29.86 -10.95
C SER A 178 30.05 -30.50 -9.56
N LEU A 179 30.84 -31.55 -9.39
CA LEU A 179 31.10 -32.17 -8.09
C LEU A 179 32.35 -31.56 -7.46
N ASP A 180 32.48 -31.68 -6.13
CA ASP A 180 33.64 -31.18 -5.40
C ASP A 180 34.08 -32.16 -4.31
N GLY A 181 35.18 -32.87 -4.58
CA GLY A 181 35.81 -33.79 -3.63
C GLY A 181 36.91 -33.16 -2.77
N SER A 182 37.21 -31.87 -2.93
CA SER A 182 38.36 -31.20 -2.32
C SER A 182 38.32 -31.14 -0.78
N GLY A 183 37.16 -31.42 -0.19
CA GLY A 183 36.99 -31.58 1.26
C GLY A 183 37.48 -32.92 1.82
N SER A 184 37.95 -33.84 0.97
CA SER A 184 38.51 -35.13 1.39
C SER A 184 39.87 -34.93 2.07
N SER A 185 40.20 -35.78 3.04
CA SER A 185 41.40 -35.59 3.86
C SER A 185 42.06 -36.91 4.24
N ASP A 186 43.36 -36.84 4.46
CA ASP A 186 44.17 -37.93 5.00
C ASP A 186 44.86 -37.46 6.29
N ALA A 187 44.87 -38.32 7.32
CA ALA A 187 45.42 -37.96 8.63
C ALA A 187 46.95 -37.96 8.65
N ASP A 188 47.58 -38.72 7.76
CA ASP A 188 49.03 -38.80 7.58
C ASP A 188 49.54 -37.75 6.57
N GLY A 189 48.63 -37.10 5.85
CA GLY A 189 48.89 -36.05 4.88
C GLY A 189 49.30 -36.58 3.51
N ASP A 190 48.95 -37.84 3.22
CA ASP A 190 49.24 -38.48 1.95
C ASP A 190 48.42 -37.89 0.80
N ASN A 191 48.97 -38.01 -0.41
CA ASN A 191 48.36 -37.47 -1.62
C ASN A 191 47.18 -38.33 -2.05
N LEU A 192 45.99 -37.75 -2.13
CA LEU A 192 44.76 -38.47 -2.48
C LEU A 192 44.58 -38.64 -3.99
N THR A 193 44.03 -39.80 -4.35
CA THR A 193 43.42 -40.05 -5.66
C THR A 193 41.91 -40.23 -5.49
N TYR A 194 41.13 -39.78 -6.48
CA TYR A 194 39.67 -39.71 -6.40
C TYR A 194 39.04 -40.77 -7.30
N ALA A 195 37.93 -41.35 -6.86
CA ALA A 195 37.13 -42.28 -7.64
C ALA A 195 35.64 -42.00 -7.44
N TRP A 196 35.05 -41.30 -8.41
CA TRP A 196 33.63 -41.00 -8.47
C TRP A 196 32.85 -42.06 -9.23
N SER A 197 31.64 -42.38 -8.77
CA SER A 197 30.73 -43.27 -9.50
C SER A 197 29.27 -42.95 -9.23
N PHE A 198 28.38 -43.32 -10.16
CA PHE A 198 26.94 -43.29 -9.92
C PHE A 198 26.52 -44.54 -9.15
N ASN A 199 25.90 -44.34 -7.99
CA ASN A 199 25.17 -45.39 -7.28
C ASN A 199 23.81 -45.64 -7.93
N SER A 200 23.11 -44.57 -8.33
CA SER A 200 21.89 -44.65 -9.13
C SER A 200 21.72 -43.41 -9.99
N VAL A 201 21.07 -43.60 -11.13
CA VAL A 201 20.60 -42.52 -12.02
C VAL A 201 19.09 -42.68 -12.25
N PRO A 202 18.38 -41.61 -12.65
CA PRO A 202 16.97 -41.72 -13.01
C PRO A 202 16.74 -42.73 -14.16
N PRO A 203 15.55 -43.36 -14.25
CA PRO A 203 15.23 -44.25 -15.36
C PRO A 203 15.42 -43.57 -16.72
N ASN A 204 16.08 -44.28 -17.65
CA ASN A 204 16.41 -43.82 -19.02
C ASN A 204 17.56 -42.79 -19.12
N SER A 205 18.14 -42.35 -18.00
CA SER A 205 19.33 -41.51 -18.03
C SER A 205 20.53 -42.24 -18.67
N ASN A 206 21.31 -41.50 -19.45
CA ASN A 206 22.60 -41.88 -20.01
C ASN A 206 23.73 -40.98 -19.48
N ALA A 207 23.53 -40.32 -18.34
CA ALA A 207 24.51 -39.42 -17.75
C ALA A 207 25.85 -40.13 -17.51
N SER A 208 26.94 -39.42 -17.78
CA SER A 208 28.30 -39.91 -17.57
C SER A 208 29.18 -38.78 -17.04
N LEU A 209 30.09 -39.14 -16.13
CA LEU A 209 31.09 -38.21 -15.61
C LEU A 209 32.11 -37.88 -16.70
N SER A 210 32.56 -36.63 -16.75
CA SER A 210 33.60 -36.16 -17.67
C SER A 210 34.92 -36.93 -17.47
N ASP A 211 35.35 -37.09 -16.22
CA ASP A 211 36.42 -38.01 -15.81
C ASP A 211 36.27 -38.34 -14.31
N ALA A 212 35.88 -39.58 -14.00
CA ALA A 212 35.64 -40.05 -12.63
C ALA A 212 36.87 -40.01 -11.70
N SER A 213 38.08 -39.79 -12.22
CA SER A 213 39.31 -39.75 -11.44
C SER A 213 39.75 -38.35 -10.99
N LEU A 214 39.04 -37.31 -11.43
CA LEU A 214 39.31 -35.93 -11.03
C LEU A 214 38.78 -35.62 -9.62
N GLU A 215 39.39 -34.64 -8.97
CA GLU A 215 38.89 -34.07 -7.71
C GLU A 215 37.50 -33.44 -7.87
N SER A 216 37.26 -32.77 -9.02
CA SER A 216 36.01 -32.07 -9.34
C SER A 216 35.51 -32.43 -10.75
N PRO A 217 34.95 -33.62 -10.99
CA PRO A 217 34.38 -33.98 -12.27
C PRO A 217 33.02 -33.30 -12.50
N THR A 218 32.53 -33.40 -13.72
CA THR A 218 31.25 -32.83 -14.15
C THR A 218 30.40 -33.86 -14.88
N PHE A 219 29.08 -33.67 -14.91
CA PHE A 219 28.16 -34.40 -15.79
C PHE A 219 26.97 -33.53 -16.17
N THR A 220 26.21 -33.92 -17.19
CA THR A 220 24.94 -33.25 -17.53
C THR A 220 23.77 -34.04 -16.99
N ALA A 221 22.90 -33.40 -16.22
CA ALA A 221 21.63 -33.99 -15.81
C ALA A 221 20.72 -34.07 -17.04
N ASP A 222 20.38 -35.28 -17.49
CA ASP A 222 19.69 -35.55 -18.77
C ASP A 222 18.25 -36.06 -18.62
N GLU A 223 17.81 -36.37 -17.41
CA GLU A 223 16.48 -36.85 -17.07
C GLU A 223 16.01 -36.27 -15.72
N VAL A 224 14.70 -36.28 -15.48
CA VAL A 224 14.11 -35.85 -14.20
C VAL A 224 14.31 -36.93 -13.14
N GLY A 225 14.74 -36.51 -11.95
CA GLY A 225 14.88 -37.36 -10.77
C GLY A 225 16.25 -37.22 -10.09
N ASP A 226 16.52 -38.12 -9.15
CA ASP A 226 17.74 -38.07 -8.34
C ASP A 226 18.89 -38.84 -9.01
N TYR A 227 20.02 -38.18 -9.13
CA TYR A 227 21.32 -38.79 -9.39
C TYR A 227 22.05 -38.95 -8.05
N VAL A 228 22.34 -40.18 -7.64
CA VAL A 228 23.06 -40.46 -6.40
C VAL A 228 24.48 -40.86 -6.76
N LEU A 229 25.45 -40.04 -6.38
CA LEU A 229 26.86 -40.26 -6.65
C LEU A 229 27.60 -40.63 -5.38
N GLN A 230 28.71 -41.33 -5.55
CA GLN A 230 29.58 -41.77 -4.48
C GLN A 230 31.03 -41.42 -4.79
N LEU A 231 31.74 -40.92 -3.79
CA LEU A 231 33.18 -40.68 -3.81
C LEU A 231 33.90 -41.69 -2.89
N VAL A 232 34.96 -42.29 -3.41
CA VAL A 232 35.99 -42.99 -2.64
C VAL A 232 37.33 -42.32 -2.93
N VAL A 233 38.14 -42.10 -1.90
CA VAL A 233 39.51 -41.58 -2.04
C VAL A 233 40.54 -42.61 -1.60
N ASN A 234 41.73 -42.60 -2.20
CA ASN A 234 42.83 -43.53 -1.90
C ASN A 234 44.14 -42.77 -1.68
N ASP A 235 44.87 -43.13 -0.63
CA ASP A 235 46.14 -42.50 -0.19
C ASP A 235 47.40 -43.08 -0.86
N GLY A 236 47.23 -44.04 -1.78
CA GLY A 236 48.30 -44.82 -2.41
C GLY A 236 48.49 -46.22 -1.82
N THR A 237 47.84 -46.52 -0.69
CA THR A 237 47.90 -47.80 0.01
C THR A 237 46.53 -48.36 0.41
N GLN A 238 45.55 -47.50 0.73
CA GLN A 238 44.24 -47.88 1.24
C GLN A 238 43.11 -46.95 0.74
N ASP A 239 41.93 -47.54 0.51
CA ASP A 239 40.69 -46.82 0.16
C ASP A 239 39.95 -46.32 1.41
N SER A 240 39.29 -45.16 1.29
CA SER A 240 38.36 -44.64 2.28
C SER A 240 37.06 -45.46 2.37
N SER A 241 36.29 -45.26 3.44
CA SER A 241 34.85 -45.51 3.36
C SER A 241 34.23 -44.56 2.31
N PRO A 242 33.23 -44.99 1.54
CA PRO A 242 32.61 -44.11 0.57
C PRO A 242 31.73 -43.02 1.20
N ASP A 243 31.69 -41.85 0.58
CA ASP A 243 30.74 -40.76 0.90
C ASP A 243 29.82 -40.48 -0.30
N THR A 244 28.60 -39.97 -0.07
CA THR A 244 27.56 -39.83 -1.11
C THR A 244 27.01 -38.41 -1.22
N VAL A 245 26.66 -38.02 -2.44
CA VAL A 245 25.97 -36.76 -2.76
C VAL A 245 24.78 -37.01 -3.67
N ILE A 246 23.67 -36.31 -3.44
CA ILE A 246 22.44 -36.39 -4.23
C ILE A 246 22.28 -35.13 -5.09
N ILE A 247 22.02 -35.32 -6.38
CA ILE A 247 21.68 -34.25 -7.32
C ILE A 247 20.24 -34.46 -7.79
N ALA A 248 19.32 -33.61 -7.35
CA ALA A 248 17.91 -33.67 -7.71
C ALA A 248 17.65 -32.82 -8.97
N ALA A 249 17.30 -33.46 -10.09
CA ALA A 249 17.04 -32.78 -11.37
C ALA A 249 15.54 -32.64 -11.66
N SER A 250 15.07 -31.44 -12.01
CA SER A 250 13.66 -31.14 -12.35
C SER A 250 13.46 -30.59 -13.77
N SER A 251 12.23 -30.65 -14.29
CA SER A 251 11.90 -30.35 -15.70
C SER A 251 11.73 -28.89 -16.09
N SER A 252 11.74 -27.94 -15.15
CA SER A 252 11.64 -26.52 -15.47
C SER A 252 12.28 -25.68 -14.36
N GLN A 253 12.67 -24.45 -14.70
CA GLN A 253 12.63 -23.38 -13.72
C GLN A 253 11.19 -23.30 -13.19
N GLN A 254 11.03 -23.05 -11.90
CA GLN A 254 9.72 -22.78 -11.35
C GLN A 254 9.17 -21.52 -12.03
N ASN A 255 8.06 -21.64 -12.76
CA ASN A 255 7.40 -20.49 -13.39
C ASN A 255 7.02 -19.45 -12.34
N THR A 256 7.32 -18.20 -12.60
CA THR A 256 6.93 -17.06 -11.78
C THR A 256 5.75 -16.38 -12.48
N PRO A 257 4.55 -16.31 -11.85
CA PRO A 257 3.41 -15.67 -12.48
C PRO A 257 3.75 -14.25 -12.96
N PRO A 258 3.19 -13.81 -14.10
CA PRO A 258 3.47 -12.49 -14.62
C PRO A 258 2.81 -11.41 -13.75
N VAL A 259 3.20 -10.17 -13.98
CA VAL A 259 2.64 -8.98 -13.31
C VAL A 259 1.91 -8.13 -14.34
N ALA A 260 0.59 -7.99 -14.18
CA ALA A 260 -0.21 -7.04 -14.96
C ALA A 260 0.09 -5.60 -14.53
N ARG A 261 0.11 -4.69 -15.51
CA ARG A 261 0.09 -3.24 -15.30
C ARG A 261 -0.94 -2.62 -16.24
N ALA A 262 -2.08 -2.21 -15.70
CA ALA A 262 -3.20 -1.60 -16.41
C ALA A 262 -2.97 -0.11 -16.76
N GLY A 263 -1.97 0.50 -16.13
CA GLY A 263 -1.60 1.90 -16.31
C GLY A 263 -2.24 2.84 -15.30
N ASP A 264 -1.88 4.12 -15.38
CA ASP A 264 -2.42 5.18 -14.50
C ASP A 264 -3.90 5.46 -14.81
N ASP A 265 -4.65 5.88 -13.78
CA ASP A 265 -6.04 6.36 -13.90
C ASP A 265 -6.18 7.44 -14.97
N LYS A 266 -7.34 7.43 -15.63
CA LYS A 266 -7.63 8.24 -16.82
C LYS A 266 -8.83 9.15 -16.62
N LEU A 267 -8.74 10.30 -17.27
CA LEU A 267 -9.82 11.26 -17.43
C LEU A 267 -10.15 11.40 -18.90
N THR A 268 -11.44 11.36 -19.19
CA THR A 268 -11.94 11.51 -20.56
C THR A 268 -13.33 12.13 -20.54
N PHE A 269 -13.95 12.23 -21.71
CA PHE A 269 -15.30 12.76 -21.88
C PHE A 269 -16.12 11.84 -22.78
N ILE A 270 -17.44 11.98 -22.71
CA ILE A 270 -18.39 11.14 -23.45
C ILE A 270 -18.06 11.16 -24.95
N GLY A 271 -17.98 9.98 -25.54
CA GLY A 271 -17.72 9.77 -26.96
C GLY A 271 -16.26 9.88 -27.41
N ASN A 272 -15.33 10.15 -26.49
CA ASN A 272 -13.89 10.15 -26.81
C ASN A 272 -13.35 8.71 -26.88
N ASP A 273 -12.54 8.43 -27.90
CA ASP A 273 -11.82 7.17 -28.03
C ASP A 273 -10.65 7.16 -27.03
N LEU A 274 -10.77 6.37 -25.96
CA LEU A 274 -9.73 6.20 -24.96
C LEU A 274 -9.00 4.87 -25.17
N SER A 275 -7.71 4.93 -25.47
CA SER A 275 -6.85 3.75 -25.52
C SER A 275 -6.26 3.47 -24.15
N LEU A 276 -6.38 2.24 -23.66
CA LEU A 276 -5.68 1.76 -22.46
C LEU A 276 -4.36 1.13 -22.87
N ASP A 277 -3.40 1.01 -21.95
CA ASP A 277 -2.06 0.51 -22.29
C ASP A 277 -1.55 -0.47 -21.23
N GLY A 278 -1.47 -1.75 -21.62
CA GLY A 278 -0.97 -2.83 -20.79
C GLY A 278 0.50 -3.17 -21.05
N ASN A 279 1.20 -2.47 -21.96
CA ASN A 279 2.54 -2.86 -22.42
C ASN A 279 3.62 -2.85 -21.32
N ASP A 280 3.37 -2.17 -20.20
CA ASP A 280 4.27 -2.19 -19.04
C ASP A 280 4.12 -3.48 -18.19
N SER A 281 3.18 -4.36 -18.53
CA SER A 281 3.09 -5.70 -17.93
C SER A 281 4.35 -6.51 -18.23
N SER A 282 4.78 -7.30 -17.24
CA SER A 282 6.08 -7.95 -17.31
C SER A 282 6.03 -9.37 -16.77
N ASP A 283 6.89 -10.20 -17.33
CA ASP A 283 7.15 -11.56 -16.86
C ASP A 283 8.62 -11.69 -16.41
N ALA A 284 8.85 -12.35 -15.27
CA ALA A 284 10.19 -12.46 -14.69
C ALA A 284 11.05 -13.49 -15.43
N ASP A 285 10.42 -14.48 -16.06
CA ASP A 285 11.06 -15.56 -16.81
C ASP A 285 11.25 -15.17 -18.30
N GLY A 286 10.67 -14.04 -18.73
CA GLY A 286 10.78 -13.47 -20.06
C GLY A 286 9.80 -14.07 -21.07
N ASP A 287 8.75 -14.72 -20.57
CA ASP A 287 7.72 -15.34 -21.38
C ASP A 287 6.85 -14.32 -22.12
N THR A 288 6.25 -14.75 -23.24
CA THR A 288 5.39 -13.89 -24.05
C THR A 288 4.02 -13.77 -23.41
N LEU A 289 3.59 -12.53 -23.17
CA LEU A 289 2.30 -12.26 -22.53
C LEU A 289 1.13 -12.21 -23.50
N SER A 290 0.02 -12.78 -23.06
CA SER A 290 -1.33 -12.53 -23.58
C SER A 290 -2.12 -11.66 -22.60
N TYR A 291 -3.06 -10.87 -23.13
CA TYR A 291 -3.79 -9.84 -22.38
C TYR A 291 -5.27 -10.20 -22.31
N SER A 292 -5.91 -9.89 -21.20
CA SER A 292 -7.36 -9.99 -21.04
C SER A 292 -7.87 -8.84 -20.20
N TRP A 293 -8.59 -7.93 -20.85
CA TRP A 293 -9.20 -6.77 -20.23
C TRP A 293 -10.68 -6.99 -19.94
N THR A 294 -11.13 -6.65 -18.74
CA THR A 294 -12.53 -6.71 -18.31
C THR A 294 -13.03 -5.33 -17.91
N LEU A 295 -14.24 -4.99 -18.35
CA LEU A 295 -14.95 -3.81 -17.83
C LEU A 295 -15.80 -4.27 -16.64
N ASP A 296 -15.32 -4.01 -15.43
CA ASP A 296 -15.87 -4.55 -14.19
C ASP A 296 -17.02 -3.69 -13.67
N GLU A 297 -16.84 -2.37 -13.72
CA GLU A 297 -17.84 -1.39 -13.33
C GLU A 297 -18.04 -0.33 -14.40
N LYS A 298 -19.28 0.16 -14.51
CA LYS A 298 -19.66 1.26 -15.39
C LYS A 298 -20.93 1.94 -14.89
N PRO A 299 -21.23 3.17 -15.32
CA PRO A 299 -22.47 3.87 -14.99
C PRO A 299 -23.71 3.06 -15.39
N VAL A 300 -24.81 3.21 -14.63
CA VAL A 300 -26.04 2.41 -14.78
C VAL A 300 -26.70 2.58 -16.16
N ASP A 301 -26.55 3.75 -16.76
CA ASP A 301 -27.05 4.13 -18.08
C ASP A 301 -26.08 3.79 -19.22
N SER A 302 -24.86 3.34 -18.92
CA SER A 302 -23.85 2.99 -19.91
C SER A 302 -24.09 1.62 -20.55
N ASN A 303 -23.99 1.54 -21.88
CA ASN A 303 -24.07 0.31 -22.66
C ASN A 303 -22.75 -0.06 -23.36
N VAL A 304 -21.66 0.65 -23.05
CA VAL A 304 -20.34 0.41 -23.64
C VAL A 304 -19.79 -0.98 -23.33
N SER A 305 -18.92 -1.44 -24.21
CA SER A 305 -18.05 -2.62 -24.08
C SER A 305 -16.67 -2.31 -24.65
N LEU A 306 -15.63 -2.94 -24.12
CA LEU A 306 -14.26 -2.78 -24.62
C LEU A 306 -14.12 -3.27 -26.07
N ILE A 307 -13.36 -2.51 -26.87
CA ILE A 307 -12.97 -2.86 -28.23
C ILE A 307 -11.57 -3.49 -28.17
N ASN A 308 -11.44 -4.70 -28.73
CA ASN A 308 -10.22 -5.52 -28.69
C ASN A 308 -9.71 -5.81 -27.26
N PRO A 309 -10.53 -6.38 -26.35
CA PRO A 309 -10.14 -6.62 -24.96
C PRO A 309 -8.98 -7.61 -24.76
N ASP A 310 -8.58 -8.35 -25.80
CA ASP A 310 -7.43 -9.28 -25.73
C ASP A 310 -6.12 -8.66 -26.27
N SER A 311 -6.12 -7.35 -26.54
CA SER A 311 -4.97 -6.58 -27.01
C SER A 311 -4.20 -5.94 -25.85
N ALA A 312 -2.90 -5.69 -26.03
CA ALA A 312 -2.15 -4.84 -25.11
C ALA A 312 -2.70 -3.40 -25.05
N ILE A 313 -3.38 -2.96 -26.12
CA ILE A 313 -3.98 -1.62 -26.23
C ILE A 313 -5.46 -1.77 -26.65
N PRO A 314 -6.39 -2.02 -25.70
CA PRO A 314 -7.81 -2.01 -25.98
C PRO A 314 -8.33 -0.56 -26.04
N VAL A 315 -9.53 -0.37 -26.60
CA VAL A 315 -10.18 0.95 -26.68
C VAL A 315 -11.52 0.93 -25.96
N LEU A 316 -11.77 1.96 -25.15
CA LEU A 316 -13.07 2.28 -24.56
C LEU A 316 -13.61 3.57 -25.20
N VAL A 317 -14.90 3.58 -25.55
CA VAL A 317 -15.59 4.80 -26.00
C VAL A 317 -16.77 5.06 -25.07
N PRO A 318 -16.57 5.81 -23.98
CA PRO A 318 -17.62 6.01 -22.97
C PRO A 318 -18.88 6.65 -23.57
N ASP A 319 -20.04 6.18 -23.14
CA ASP A 319 -21.35 6.64 -23.60
C ASP A 319 -22.20 7.29 -22.50
N ALA A 320 -21.69 7.31 -21.26
CA ALA A 320 -22.31 7.93 -20.11
C ALA A 320 -21.25 8.61 -19.23
N GLU A 321 -21.69 9.52 -18.37
CA GLU A 321 -20.83 10.16 -17.37
C GLU A 321 -20.63 9.27 -16.15
N GLY A 322 -19.55 9.51 -15.41
CA GLY A 322 -19.20 8.77 -14.21
C GLY A 322 -17.97 7.90 -14.38
N SER A 323 -17.77 6.97 -13.44
CA SER A 323 -16.57 6.14 -13.40
C SER A 323 -16.76 4.77 -14.05
N TYR A 324 -15.70 4.32 -14.72
CA TYR A 324 -15.55 2.99 -15.27
C TYR A 324 -14.31 2.34 -14.66
N VAL A 325 -14.45 1.12 -14.13
CA VAL A 325 -13.33 0.34 -13.60
C VAL A 325 -13.01 -0.76 -14.60
N VAL A 326 -11.78 -0.75 -15.12
CA VAL A 326 -11.31 -1.70 -16.12
C VAL A 326 -10.10 -2.45 -15.57
N SER A 327 -10.16 -3.78 -15.53
CA SER A 327 -9.06 -4.62 -15.06
C SER A 327 -8.32 -5.32 -16.18
N LEU A 328 -7.02 -5.49 -16.00
CA LEU A 328 -6.12 -6.28 -16.83
C LEU A 328 -5.66 -7.51 -16.06
N VAL A 329 -5.77 -8.67 -16.70
CA VAL A 329 -5.02 -9.89 -16.35
C VAL A 329 -4.12 -10.25 -17.52
N VAL A 330 -2.86 -10.57 -17.25
CA VAL A 330 -1.93 -11.10 -18.25
C VAL A 330 -1.62 -12.57 -17.97
N ASN A 331 -1.32 -13.34 -19.03
CA ASN A 331 -0.96 -14.77 -18.94
C ASN A 331 0.28 -15.07 -19.77
N ASP A 332 1.23 -15.79 -19.16
CA ASP A 332 2.55 -16.15 -19.73
C ASP A 332 2.51 -17.42 -20.62
N GLY A 333 1.35 -18.04 -20.78
CA GLY A 333 1.13 -19.32 -21.45
C GLY A 333 0.90 -20.49 -20.48
N THR A 334 1.14 -20.29 -19.19
CA THR A 334 1.00 -21.28 -18.12
C THR A 334 0.13 -20.78 -16.95
N GLU A 335 0.35 -19.56 -16.47
CA GLU A 335 -0.31 -18.97 -15.30
C GLU A 335 -0.79 -17.54 -15.56
N ASN A 336 -1.82 -17.13 -14.81
CA ASN A 336 -2.36 -15.77 -14.85
C ASN A 336 -1.70 -14.92 -13.77
N SER A 337 -1.53 -13.63 -14.06
CA SER A 337 -1.22 -12.63 -13.06
C SER A 337 -2.39 -12.43 -12.07
N SER A 338 -2.12 -11.75 -10.96
CA SER A 338 -3.17 -10.99 -10.27
C SER A 338 -3.73 -9.92 -11.22
N SER A 339 -4.99 -9.52 -11.03
CA SER A 339 -5.55 -8.39 -11.78
C SER A 339 -4.93 -7.08 -11.33
N ASP A 340 -4.71 -6.18 -12.28
CA ASP A 340 -4.44 -4.77 -12.03
C ASP A 340 -5.55 -3.93 -12.67
N SER A 341 -5.93 -2.80 -12.09
CA SER A 341 -7.11 -2.04 -12.52
C SER A 341 -6.76 -0.59 -12.83
N VAL A 342 -7.51 -0.01 -13.77
CA VAL A 342 -7.48 1.41 -14.09
C VAL A 342 -8.88 2.00 -13.94
N ILE A 343 -8.97 3.15 -13.26
CA ILE A 343 -10.21 3.91 -13.09
C ILE A 343 -10.27 4.98 -14.18
N ILE A 344 -11.43 5.08 -14.84
CA ILE A 344 -11.66 6.03 -15.93
C ILE A 344 -12.83 6.92 -15.54
N ASN A 345 -12.55 8.16 -15.14
CA ASN A 345 -13.58 9.15 -14.85
C ASN A 345 -13.99 9.91 -16.12
N VAL A 346 -15.28 9.89 -16.42
CA VAL A 346 -15.86 10.45 -17.65
C VAL A 346 -16.71 11.66 -17.32
N ALA A 347 -16.30 12.83 -17.80
CA ALA A 347 -17.02 14.07 -17.62
C ALA A 347 -17.97 14.40 -18.78
N ASN A 348 -19.09 15.02 -18.42
CA ASN A 348 -20.12 15.50 -19.34
C ASN A 348 -20.05 17.02 -19.51
N TRP A 349 -19.12 17.43 -20.37
CA TRP A 349 -18.92 18.84 -20.69
C TRP A 349 -20.18 19.46 -21.31
N GLN A 350 -20.52 20.67 -20.88
CA GLN A 350 -21.68 21.40 -21.40
C GLN A 350 -21.34 22.03 -22.75
N ILE A 351 -21.18 21.19 -23.77
CA ILE A 351 -20.76 21.61 -25.11
C ILE A 351 -21.91 22.34 -25.81
N ASN A 352 -21.65 23.58 -26.21
CA ASN A 352 -22.54 24.42 -26.98
C ASN A 352 -21.79 25.19 -28.09
N THR A 353 -22.19 24.92 -29.33
CA THR A 353 -21.56 25.50 -30.53
C THR A 353 -22.45 26.53 -31.24
N SER A 354 -23.62 26.87 -30.69
CA SER A 354 -24.61 27.68 -31.43
C SER A 354 -25.41 28.65 -30.56
N THR A 355 -25.74 28.29 -29.32
CA THR A 355 -26.53 29.15 -28.42
C THR A 355 -25.68 30.34 -27.99
N ARG A 356 -26.29 31.52 -28.00
CA ARG A 356 -25.64 32.79 -27.62
C ARG A 356 -26.41 33.43 -26.47
N SER A 357 -25.69 34.16 -25.62
CA SER A 357 -26.29 34.95 -24.56
C SER A 357 -27.16 36.05 -25.15
N ASN A 358 -28.31 36.30 -24.51
CA ASN A 358 -29.20 37.41 -24.88
C ASN A 358 -28.81 38.73 -24.21
N HIS A 359 -27.88 38.68 -23.26
CA HIS A 359 -27.57 39.82 -22.39
C HIS A 359 -26.10 40.18 -22.37
N ILE A 360 -25.20 39.22 -22.63
CA ILE A 360 -23.77 39.49 -22.77
C ILE A 360 -23.45 39.58 -24.26
N GLU A 361 -23.06 40.77 -24.71
CA GLU A 361 -22.78 41.07 -26.11
C GLU A 361 -21.33 41.50 -26.31
N GLU A 362 -20.76 41.10 -27.45
CA GLU A 362 -19.52 41.66 -27.96
C GLU A 362 -19.79 42.23 -29.35
N ASN A 363 -19.43 43.50 -29.58
CA ASN A 363 -19.66 44.21 -30.85
C ASN A 363 -21.14 44.22 -31.33
N GLY A 364 -22.09 44.17 -30.39
CA GLY A 364 -23.54 44.20 -30.68
C GLY A 364 -24.13 42.86 -31.10
N GLU A 365 -23.40 41.76 -30.88
CA GLU A 365 -23.91 40.39 -31.03
C GLU A 365 -23.72 39.62 -29.72
N GLY A 366 -24.71 38.81 -29.34
CA GLY A 366 -24.62 37.93 -28.17
C GLY A 366 -23.44 36.96 -28.27
N VAL A 367 -22.72 36.75 -27.19
CA VAL A 367 -21.55 35.84 -27.15
C VAL A 367 -21.97 34.38 -27.01
N LEU A 368 -21.17 33.43 -27.49
CA LEU A 368 -21.45 32.00 -27.24
C LEU A 368 -21.41 31.71 -25.73
N VAL A 369 -22.25 30.79 -25.27
CA VAL A 369 -22.30 30.34 -23.87
C VAL A 369 -21.73 28.93 -23.72
N ASN A 370 -21.33 28.59 -22.51
CA ASN A 370 -20.68 27.34 -22.11
C ASN A 370 -19.38 27.02 -22.90
N VAL A 371 -19.06 25.73 -23.03
CA VAL A 371 -17.84 25.21 -23.68
C VAL A 371 -18.11 24.99 -25.18
N GLN A 372 -17.19 25.43 -26.05
CA GLN A 372 -17.36 25.30 -27.50
C GLN A 372 -16.77 23.99 -28.05
N SER A 373 -15.69 23.48 -27.45
CA SER A 373 -15.10 22.20 -27.85
C SER A 373 -14.29 21.57 -26.73
N VAL A 374 -14.22 20.24 -26.72
CA VAL A 374 -13.31 19.45 -25.87
C VAL A 374 -12.61 18.43 -26.74
N LEU A 375 -11.31 18.29 -26.60
CA LEU A 375 -10.46 17.46 -27.44
C LEU A 375 -9.38 16.78 -26.59
N ALA A 376 -9.12 15.51 -26.85
CA ALA A 376 -7.89 14.86 -26.39
C ALA A 376 -6.71 15.37 -27.22
N THR A 377 -5.67 15.83 -26.54
CA THR A 377 -4.46 16.41 -27.14
C THR A 377 -3.22 15.81 -26.50
N ARG A 378 -2.09 15.82 -27.20
CA ARG A 378 -0.83 15.30 -26.67
C ARG A 378 0.28 16.32 -26.82
N GLN A 379 1.03 16.56 -25.75
CA GLN A 379 2.19 17.46 -25.73
C GLN A 379 3.28 16.84 -24.88
N ASN A 380 4.54 16.84 -25.37
CA ASN A 380 5.69 16.27 -24.66
C ASN A 380 5.49 14.84 -24.16
N ASN A 381 4.71 14.03 -24.89
CA ASN A 381 4.34 12.65 -24.54
C ASN A 381 3.35 12.51 -23.37
N GLU A 382 2.75 13.62 -22.92
CA GLU A 382 1.65 13.65 -21.96
C GLU A 382 0.32 13.95 -22.67
N GLU A 383 -0.76 13.33 -22.19
CA GLU A 383 -2.11 13.54 -22.70
C GLU A 383 -2.84 14.59 -21.86
N PHE A 384 -3.58 15.44 -22.57
CA PHE A 384 -4.33 16.53 -22.00
C PHE A 384 -5.74 16.57 -22.58
N THR A 385 -6.70 16.91 -21.72
CA THR A 385 -8.04 17.30 -22.13
C THR A 385 -7.99 18.81 -22.38
N SER A 386 -7.91 19.19 -23.65
CA SER A 386 -7.94 20.60 -24.07
C SER A 386 -9.37 21.01 -24.39
N PHE A 387 -9.73 22.24 -24.02
CA PHE A 387 -11.07 22.76 -24.26
C PHE A 387 -11.07 24.25 -24.56
N THR A 388 -12.11 24.68 -25.28
CA THR A 388 -12.34 26.09 -25.61
C THR A 388 -13.63 26.57 -24.97
N ALA A 389 -13.61 27.72 -24.30
CA ALA A 389 -14.78 28.31 -23.65
C ALA A 389 -14.75 29.83 -23.75
N THR A 390 -15.93 30.46 -23.76
CA THR A 390 -16.08 31.92 -23.67
C THR A 390 -16.03 32.46 -22.26
N GLY A 391 -16.05 31.58 -21.26
CA GLY A 391 -16.21 31.92 -19.84
C GLY A 391 -17.62 32.37 -19.45
N ILE A 392 -18.60 32.33 -20.37
CA ILE A 392 -19.97 32.77 -20.11
C ILE A 392 -20.88 31.56 -19.94
N PRO A 393 -21.49 31.34 -18.76
CA PRO A 393 -22.39 30.22 -18.54
C PRO A 393 -23.77 30.46 -19.16
N ASN A 394 -24.51 29.38 -19.42
CA ASN A 394 -25.91 29.42 -19.85
C ASN A 394 -26.88 29.18 -18.68
N TYR A 395 -26.70 29.89 -17.57
CA TYR A 395 -27.57 29.73 -16.41
C TYR A 395 -28.96 30.31 -16.68
N THR A 396 -29.97 29.61 -16.17
CA THR A 396 -31.34 30.09 -16.09
C THR A 396 -31.88 29.76 -14.72
N VAL A 397 -32.52 30.74 -14.08
CA VAL A 397 -32.96 30.58 -12.68
C VAL A 397 -34.42 30.96 -12.58
N THR A 398 -35.21 30.06 -11.98
CA THR A 398 -36.61 30.36 -11.66
C THR A 398 -36.68 31.05 -10.31
N ILE A 399 -37.17 32.28 -10.27
CA ILE A 399 -37.22 33.09 -9.06
C ILE A 399 -38.21 32.50 -8.06
N THR A 400 -37.71 32.24 -6.85
CA THR A 400 -38.51 31.80 -5.71
C THR A 400 -38.75 32.96 -4.74
N GLN A 401 -39.67 32.78 -3.79
CA GLN A 401 -39.90 33.79 -2.75
C GLN A 401 -38.67 33.93 -1.84
N ASP A 402 -37.99 32.83 -1.49
CA ASP A 402 -36.79 32.84 -0.66
C ASP A 402 -35.67 33.70 -1.29
N MET A 403 -35.51 33.59 -2.61
CA MET A 403 -34.54 34.40 -3.35
C MET A 403 -34.86 35.90 -3.31
N ILE A 404 -36.14 36.27 -3.47
CA ILE A 404 -36.59 37.66 -3.33
C ILE A 404 -36.35 38.14 -1.90
N ASP A 405 -36.72 37.35 -0.90
CA ASP A 405 -36.56 37.70 0.51
C ASP A 405 -35.09 37.91 0.86
N LYS A 406 -34.18 37.06 0.33
CA LYS A 406 -32.72 37.23 0.46
C LYS A 406 -32.25 38.56 -0.14
N LEU A 407 -32.62 38.86 -1.38
CA LEU A 407 -32.26 40.12 -2.05
C LEU A 407 -32.79 41.36 -1.30
N ASP A 408 -34.04 41.30 -0.84
CA ASP A 408 -34.72 42.41 -0.20
C ASP A 408 -34.28 42.62 1.27
N SER A 409 -33.69 41.60 1.89
CA SER A 409 -33.16 41.62 3.26
C SER A 409 -31.74 42.17 3.37
N ARG A 410 -31.07 42.46 2.25
CA ARG A 410 -29.70 42.96 2.22
C ARG A 410 -29.56 44.28 3.01
N PRO A 411 -28.49 44.48 3.79
CA PRO A 411 -28.36 45.64 4.67
C PRO A 411 -28.53 46.99 3.96
N ASN A 412 -27.94 47.15 2.77
CA ASN A 412 -28.02 48.36 1.96
C ASN A 412 -28.93 48.23 0.73
N VAL A 413 -29.96 47.39 0.79
CA VAL A 413 -30.91 47.16 -0.32
C VAL A 413 -31.40 48.44 -1.02
N ASN A 414 -31.57 49.55 -0.30
CA ASN A 414 -32.03 50.81 -0.90
C ASN A 414 -31.01 51.52 -1.81
N ARG A 415 -29.74 51.14 -1.71
CA ARG A 415 -28.62 51.60 -2.55
C ARG A 415 -28.23 50.56 -3.59
N ASP A 416 -28.43 49.29 -3.28
CA ASP A 416 -28.15 48.17 -4.17
C ASP A 416 -29.08 48.15 -5.40
N PHE A 417 -30.27 48.76 -5.34
CA PHE A 417 -31.25 48.73 -6.43
C PHE A 417 -31.69 50.12 -6.91
N LYS A 418 -31.95 50.24 -8.22
CA LYS A 418 -32.27 51.51 -8.89
C LYS A 418 -33.59 52.11 -8.35
N SER A 419 -33.61 53.45 -8.26
CA SER A 419 -34.81 54.23 -7.91
C SER A 419 -35.89 54.20 -9.01
N PRO A 420 -37.20 54.27 -8.69
CA PRO A 420 -37.79 54.56 -7.38
C PRO A 420 -38.17 53.32 -6.56
N THR A 421 -38.02 52.11 -7.12
CA THR A 421 -38.43 50.87 -6.47
C THR A 421 -37.45 50.45 -5.39
N GLN A 422 -36.14 50.71 -5.58
CA GLN A 422 -35.09 50.39 -4.61
C GLN A 422 -35.14 48.92 -4.13
N ARG A 423 -35.61 48.04 -5.02
CA ARG A 423 -35.85 46.60 -4.84
C ARG A 423 -35.71 45.91 -6.18
N THR A 424 -35.60 44.58 -6.16
CA THR A 424 -35.62 43.78 -7.39
C THR A 424 -36.95 43.96 -8.14
N THR A 425 -36.90 43.96 -9.48
CA THR A 425 -38.11 43.90 -10.32
C THR A 425 -38.58 42.48 -10.60
N ALA A 426 -37.78 41.47 -10.24
CA ALA A 426 -38.14 40.08 -10.44
C ALA A 426 -39.33 39.66 -9.56
N GLN A 427 -40.13 38.74 -10.08
CA GLN A 427 -41.31 38.18 -9.42
C GLN A 427 -41.18 36.67 -9.30
N VAL A 428 -41.87 36.09 -8.31
CA VAL A 428 -41.91 34.63 -8.14
C VAL A 428 -42.43 33.97 -9.41
N GLY A 429 -41.66 33.01 -9.93
CA GLY A 429 -41.96 32.29 -11.16
C GLY A 429 -41.37 32.92 -12.43
N ASP A 430 -40.74 34.10 -12.35
CA ASP A 430 -39.94 34.60 -13.45
C ASP A 430 -38.77 33.66 -13.71
N VAL A 431 -38.48 33.39 -14.99
CA VAL A 431 -37.25 32.72 -15.41
C VAL A 431 -36.28 33.79 -15.85
N ILE A 432 -35.17 33.91 -15.13
CA ILE A 432 -34.15 34.92 -15.36
C ILE A 432 -32.94 34.26 -16.01
N GLU A 433 -32.52 34.80 -17.15
CA GLU A 433 -31.32 34.37 -17.87
C GLU A 433 -30.06 35.05 -17.32
N PHE A 434 -28.90 34.40 -17.50
CA PHE A 434 -27.61 34.99 -17.12
C PHE A 434 -27.40 36.37 -17.76
N GLY A 435 -27.27 37.40 -16.91
CA GLY A 435 -27.08 38.81 -17.28
C GLY A 435 -28.38 39.63 -17.50
N GLN A 436 -29.56 39.09 -17.19
CA GLN A 436 -30.83 39.78 -17.42
C GLN A 436 -31.26 40.77 -16.31
N ASP A 437 -31.61 42.01 -16.70
CA ASP A 437 -31.96 43.08 -15.75
C ASP A 437 -33.07 42.79 -14.73
N ILE A 438 -32.72 42.86 -13.44
CA ILE A 438 -33.64 42.79 -12.29
C ILE A 438 -33.62 44.06 -11.43
N ASN A 439 -33.22 45.19 -12.01
CA ASN A 439 -33.21 46.54 -11.43
C ASN A 439 -32.11 46.81 -10.40
N TYR A 440 -30.97 46.13 -10.50
CA TYR A 440 -29.79 46.40 -9.67
C TYR A 440 -29.14 47.74 -10.06
N ASP A 441 -28.64 48.51 -9.10
CA ASP A 441 -27.96 49.79 -9.33
C ASP A 441 -26.45 49.60 -9.42
N SER A 442 -25.93 49.48 -10.64
CA SER A 442 -24.49 49.44 -10.88
C SER A 442 -23.97 50.88 -11.04
N ASP A 443 -23.19 51.37 -10.07
CA ASP A 443 -22.48 52.65 -10.18
C ASP A 443 -21.40 52.63 -11.32
N ARG A 444 -21.26 51.52 -12.05
CA ARG A 444 -20.20 51.22 -13.04
C ARG A 444 -20.79 50.61 -14.33
N THR A 445 -21.23 51.47 -15.26
CA THR A 445 -21.44 51.25 -16.71
C THR A 445 -22.25 50.04 -17.23
N CYS A 446 -22.77 49.14 -16.40
CA CYS A 446 -23.53 47.97 -16.84
C CYS A 446 -25.01 48.08 -16.49
N ASP A 447 -25.81 48.48 -17.48
CA ASP A 447 -27.28 48.54 -17.40
C ASP A 447 -27.97 47.19 -17.62
N LEU A 448 -27.23 46.08 -17.47
CA LEU A 448 -27.70 44.72 -17.54
C LEU A 448 -27.76 44.21 -16.10
N GLY A 449 -28.93 44.27 -15.45
CA GLY A 449 -29.06 43.67 -14.13
C GLY A 449 -29.19 42.14 -14.20
N TYR A 450 -29.60 41.55 -13.08
CA TYR A 450 -28.88 40.45 -12.45
C TYR A 450 -27.45 40.92 -12.17
N TRP A 451 -27.02 40.89 -10.91
CA TRP A 451 -25.66 41.21 -10.43
C TRP A 451 -25.43 42.54 -9.67
N PRO A 452 -25.17 42.49 -8.33
CA PRO A 452 -24.33 43.42 -7.56
C PRO A 452 -22.83 43.36 -7.89
N PRO A 453 -21.97 44.31 -7.42
CA PRO A 453 -20.67 44.57 -8.00
C PRO A 453 -19.61 43.58 -7.51
N GLY A 454 -19.46 42.47 -8.23
CA GLY A 454 -18.11 42.11 -8.64
C GLY A 454 -17.44 43.35 -9.25
N PRO A 455 -16.13 43.53 -9.12
CA PRO A 455 -15.46 44.78 -9.48
C PRO A 455 -15.79 45.31 -10.89
N GLU A 456 -16.12 44.41 -11.82
CA GLU A 456 -16.53 44.72 -13.20
C GLU A 456 -17.59 43.74 -13.74
N CYS A 457 -18.01 43.95 -14.99
CA CYS A 457 -19.02 43.14 -15.66
C CYS A 457 -18.42 41.93 -16.38
N PRO A 458 -19.13 40.79 -16.43
CA PRO A 458 -18.74 39.68 -17.27
C PRO A 458 -18.58 40.10 -18.73
N VAL A 459 -17.41 39.83 -19.31
CA VAL A 459 -17.14 40.03 -20.74
C VAL A 459 -16.70 38.71 -21.36
N LEU A 460 -16.70 38.67 -22.70
CA LEU A 460 -16.12 37.53 -23.41
C LEU A 460 -14.65 37.33 -23.00
N LYS A 461 -14.37 36.13 -22.47
CA LYS A 461 -13.02 35.66 -22.17
C LYS A 461 -12.79 34.33 -22.88
N ASN A 462 -12.27 34.40 -24.10
CA ASN A 462 -11.87 33.19 -24.81
C ASN A 462 -10.73 32.51 -24.05
N LYS A 463 -10.96 31.26 -23.65
CA LYS A 463 -10.03 30.41 -22.92
C LYS A 463 -9.73 29.18 -23.75
N ASP A 464 -8.46 28.99 -24.07
CA ASP A 464 -7.92 27.76 -24.65
C ASP A 464 -7.10 27.08 -23.55
N ASN A 465 -7.78 26.28 -22.73
CA ASN A 465 -7.20 25.70 -21.52
C ASN A 465 -7.03 24.19 -21.70
N LYS A 466 -6.19 23.61 -20.84
CA LYS A 466 -5.97 22.18 -20.79
C LYS A 466 -5.71 21.70 -19.37
N ILE A 467 -6.11 20.47 -19.11
CA ILE A 467 -5.84 19.74 -17.87
C ILE A 467 -5.21 18.39 -18.19
N PRO A 468 -4.35 17.83 -17.31
CA PRO A 468 -3.81 16.49 -17.49
C PRO A 468 -4.93 15.46 -17.63
N SER A 469 -4.85 14.57 -18.62
CA SER A 469 -5.80 13.45 -18.78
C SER A 469 -5.45 12.23 -17.91
N SER A 470 -4.29 12.25 -17.26
CA SER A 470 -3.82 11.20 -16.37
C SER A 470 -3.12 11.89 -15.20
N PRO A 471 -3.91 12.46 -14.26
CA PRO A 471 -3.38 13.25 -13.16
C PRO A 471 -2.54 12.36 -12.21
N LYS A 472 -1.54 12.96 -11.56
CA LYS A 472 -0.61 12.25 -10.69
C LYS A 472 -0.48 12.98 -9.37
N PRO A 473 -0.34 12.26 -8.23
CA PRO A 473 -0.10 12.90 -6.94
C PRO A 473 1.19 13.72 -6.99
N ALA A 474 1.18 14.87 -6.34
CA ALA A 474 2.32 15.77 -6.29
C ALA A 474 3.47 15.17 -5.49
N THR A 475 4.67 15.16 -6.08
CA THR A 475 5.89 14.74 -5.38
C THR A 475 6.43 15.79 -4.41
N GLN A 476 5.94 17.03 -4.51
CA GLN A 476 6.28 18.17 -3.66
C GLN A 476 5.02 18.97 -3.35
N THR A 477 4.98 19.61 -2.19
CA THR A 477 3.86 20.49 -1.82
C THR A 477 3.70 21.59 -2.84
N CYS A 478 2.48 21.72 -3.38
CA CYS A 478 2.17 22.75 -4.34
C CYS A 478 1.09 23.70 -3.82
N GLN A 479 1.47 24.92 -3.48
CA GLN A 479 0.54 25.92 -2.95
C GLN A 479 -0.41 26.40 -4.03
N VAL A 480 -1.67 26.59 -3.66
CA VAL A 480 -2.67 27.16 -4.53
C VAL A 480 -2.48 28.66 -4.59
N GLY A 481 -2.17 29.16 -5.78
CA GLY A 481 -2.00 30.59 -6.02
C GLY A 481 -3.27 31.39 -6.16
N LEU A 482 -3.14 32.70 -6.34
CA LEU A 482 -4.29 33.58 -6.60
C LEU A 482 -4.87 33.37 -8.01
N GLY A 483 -6.16 33.62 -8.17
CA GLY A 483 -6.86 33.52 -9.45
C GLY A 483 -7.38 32.12 -9.76
N THR A 484 -7.32 31.70 -11.03
CA THR A 484 -7.92 30.45 -11.50
C THR A 484 -7.16 29.23 -11.01
N VAL A 485 -7.86 28.32 -10.34
CA VAL A 485 -7.33 27.06 -9.79
C VAL A 485 -7.96 25.82 -10.43
N GLY A 486 -8.95 26.03 -11.30
CA GLY A 486 -9.67 24.97 -11.98
C GLY A 486 -10.72 25.53 -12.93
N VAL A 487 -11.53 24.63 -13.46
CA VAL A 487 -12.58 24.95 -14.43
C VAL A 487 -13.81 24.10 -14.18
N MET A 488 -15.00 24.69 -14.31
CA MET A 488 -16.27 23.95 -14.28
C MET A 488 -16.60 23.38 -15.66
N LEU A 489 -17.42 22.33 -15.74
CA LEU A 489 -17.81 21.69 -17.01
C LEU A 489 -18.62 22.59 -17.96
N ASN A 490 -19.10 23.73 -17.48
CA ASN A 490 -19.68 24.79 -18.31
C ASN A 490 -18.66 25.85 -18.78
N GLY A 491 -17.37 25.70 -18.48
CA GLY A 491 -16.30 26.59 -18.92
C GLY A 491 -16.09 27.83 -18.06
N THR A 492 -16.82 27.98 -16.95
CA THR A 492 -16.54 29.02 -15.94
C THR A 492 -15.31 28.65 -15.12
N SER A 493 -14.58 29.66 -14.64
CA SER A 493 -13.38 29.42 -13.85
C SER A 493 -13.72 29.11 -12.39
N VAL A 494 -12.93 28.24 -11.79
CA VAL A 494 -12.87 28.07 -10.33
C VAL A 494 -11.75 28.97 -9.85
N PHE A 495 -12.04 29.94 -9.00
CA PHE A 495 -11.03 30.80 -8.40
C PHE A 495 -10.69 30.32 -6.98
N ASN A 496 -9.45 30.60 -6.56
CA ASN A 496 -9.00 30.33 -5.22
C ASN A 496 -9.89 31.03 -4.17
N TRP A 497 -9.96 30.47 -2.97
CA TRP A 497 -10.71 31.00 -1.82
C TRP A 497 -10.17 32.34 -1.27
N GLY A 498 -8.94 32.73 -1.62
CA GLY A 498 -8.30 33.97 -1.14
C GLY A 498 -8.57 35.19 -2.03
N ASP A 499 -8.68 36.38 -1.42
CA ASP A 499 -9.06 37.65 -2.09
C ASP A 499 -7.87 38.57 -2.44
N ALA A 500 -6.66 38.06 -2.64
CA ALA A 500 -5.43 38.85 -2.93
C ALA A 500 -5.08 39.99 -1.93
N MET A 501 -5.91 40.23 -0.92
CA MET A 501 -5.86 41.30 0.06
C MET A 501 -5.78 40.71 1.47
N SER A 502 -5.18 41.48 2.36
CA SER A 502 -5.10 41.17 3.79
C SER A 502 -5.54 42.38 4.60
N TYR A 503 -5.91 42.17 5.86
CA TYR A 503 -6.25 43.28 6.75
C TYR A 503 -5.12 44.33 6.76
N ASN A 504 -5.47 45.59 6.43
CA ASN A 504 -4.56 46.73 6.31
C ASN A 504 -3.34 46.52 5.37
N ASP A 505 -3.41 45.59 4.42
CA ASP A 505 -2.31 45.23 3.51
C ASP A 505 -1.03 44.77 4.22
N GLU A 506 -1.17 44.16 5.41
CA GLU A 506 -0.02 43.77 6.24
C GLU A 506 0.52 42.35 5.93
N GLY A 507 -0.22 41.55 5.15
CA GLY A 507 0.14 40.19 4.78
C GLY A 507 0.04 39.17 5.92
N VAL A 508 -0.69 39.51 6.99
CA VAL A 508 -0.86 38.67 8.18
C VAL A 508 -2.21 37.98 8.18
N TRP A 509 -3.29 38.74 8.01
CA TRP A 509 -4.67 38.22 8.05
C TRP A 509 -5.25 38.25 6.64
N ASN A 510 -5.18 37.11 5.93
CA ASN A 510 -5.57 37.01 4.53
C ASN A 510 -7.08 36.82 4.39
N ASN A 511 -7.71 37.69 3.60
CA ASN A 511 -9.15 37.72 3.42
C ASN A 511 -9.63 36.48 2.65
N LEU A 512 -10.71 35.85 3.11
CA LEU A 512 -11.44 34.86 2.32
C LEU A 512 -12.45 35.55 1.40
N ALA A 513 -12.24 35.46 0.09
CA ALA A 513 -13.10 36.06 -0.93
C ALA A 513 -14.59 35.74 -0.70
N PRO A 514 -15.00 34.48 -0.43
CA PRO A 514 -16.40 34.15 -0.16
C PRO A 514 -17.08 34.92 0.98
N LYS A 515 -16.30 35.38 1.97
CA LYS A 515 -16.81 36.12 3.14
C LYS A 515 -16.83 37.63 2.86
N PHE A 516 -15.78 38.15 2.23
CA PHE A 516 -15.68 39.57 1.89
C PHE A 516 -16.58 40.00 0.72
N GLU A 517 -16.92 39.05 -0.14
CA GLU A 517 -17.68 39.27 -1.36
C GLU A 517 -19.08 38.65 -1.30
N VAL A 518 -19.54 38.23 -0.12
CA VAL A 518 -20.87 37.59 0.08
C VAL A 518 -22.03 38.44 -0.45
N TYR A 519 -21.86 39.76 -0.47
CA TYR A 519 -22.83 40.70 -1.02
C TYR A 519 -22.54 41.09 -2.47
N ASP A 520 -21.41 40.67 -3.02
CA ASP A 520 -20.86 41.06 -4.33
C ASP A 520 -20.88 39.90 -5.34
N VAL A 521 -21.61 38.82 -5.01
CA VAL A 521 -21.93 37.68 -5.88
C VAL A 521 -23.41 37.70 -6.32
N ASP A 522 -23.78 36.89 -7.32
CA ASP A 522 -25.18 36.68 -7.70
C ASP A 522 -25.81 35.50 -6.98
N ILE A 523 -27.02 35.18 -7.43
CA ILE A 523 -27.75 33.99 -7.04
C ILE A 523 -26.98 32.69 -7.27
N CYS A 524 -26.17 32.62 -8.31
CA CYS A 524 -25.35 31.48 -8.66
C CYS A 524 -24.00 31.52 -7.92
N SER A 525 -23.80 32.47 -6.99
CA SER A 525 -22.61 32.58 -6.15
C SER A 525 -21.31 32.67 -6.96
N GLY A 526 -21.34 33.30 -8.14
CA GLY A 526 -20.13 33.69 -8.87
C GLY A 526 -19.95 35.21 -8.85
N HIS A 527 -19.03 35.77 -9.64
CA HIS A 527 -19.01 37.17 -10.10
C HIS A 527 -17.92 37.37 -11.17
N ALA A 528 -17.64 38.61 -11.60
CA ALA A 528 -16.54 38.90 -12.52
C ALA A 528 -15.45 39.79 -11.90
N GLU A 529 -14.19 39.43 -12.15
CA GLU A 529 -13.02 40.20 -11.71
C GLU A 529 -12.81 41.48 -12.56
N VAL A 530 -11.80 42.29 -12.23
CA VAL A 530 -11.53 43.62 -12.83
C VAL A 530 -11.29 43.64 -14.35
N GLN A 531 -11.00 42.50 -14.99
CA GLN A 531 -10.91 42.37 -16.45
C GLN A 531 -12.17 41.75 -17.05
N GLY A 532 -13.16 41.39 -16.24
CA GLY A 532 -14.47 40.85 -16.62
C GLY A 532 -14.54 39.33 -16.78
N GLU A 533 -13.59 38.57 -16.23
CA GLU A 533 -13.69 37.10 -16.19
C GLU A 533 -14.67 36.61 -15.13
N TYR A 534 -15.73 35.92 -15.58
CA TYR A 534 -16.70 35.29 -14.69
C TYR A 534 -16.16 34.01 -14.05
N HIS A 535 -16.33 33.88 -12.74
CA HIS A 535 -15.81 32.77 -11.94
C HIS A 535 -16.62 32.54 -10.66
N HIS A 536 -16.35 31.40 -10.02
CA HIS A 536 -16.90 31.02 -8.72
C HIS A 536 -15.77 30.80 -7.71
N HIS A 537 -15.95 31.32 -6.49
CA HIS A 537 -15.13 31.00 -5.33
C HIS A 537 -15.75 29.90 -4.46
N THR A 538 -17.05 29.64 -4.60
CA THR A 538 -17.79 28.69 -3.74
C THR A 538 -18.76 27.81 -4.51
N PHE A 539 -19.47 26.96 -3.77
CA PHE A 539 -20.65 26.26 -4.23
C PHE A 539 -21.64 27.18 -4.96
N SER A 540 -22.18 26.66 -6.07
CA SER A 540 -23.20 27.31 -6.90
C SER A 540 -24.40 26.38 -7.04
N SER A 541 -25.57 26.81 -6.54
CA SER A 541 -26.80 26.04 -6.73
C SER A 541 -27.21 25.97 -8.21
N CYS A 542 -26.87 26.99 -9.01
CA CYS A 542 -27.12 26.97 -10.45
C CYS A 542 -26.28 25.90 -11.16
N LEU A 543 -25.04 25.69 -10.72
CA LEU A 543 -24.20 24.61 -11.23
C LEU A 543 -24.75 23.25 -10.78
N GLN A 544 -25.16 23.12 -9.52
CA GLN A 544 -25.82 21.91 -9.02
C GLN A 544 -27.05 21.53 -9.86
N ASP A 545 -27.95 22.49 -10.09
CA ASP A 545 -29.14 22.30 -10.94
C ASP A 545 -28.75 21.92 -12.38
N LEU A 546 -27.73 22.58 -12.95
CA LEU A 546 -27.23 22.30 -14.29
C LEU A 546 -26.66 20.89 -14.42
N MET A 547 -25.98 20.39 -13.38
CA MET A 547 -25.44 19.04 -13.32
C MET A 547 -26.49 17.99 -12.91
N GLY A 548 -27.71 18.41 -12.58
CA GLY A 548 -28.78 17.49 -12.14
C GLY A 548 -28.49 16.80 -10.82
N ASP A 549 -27.67 17.40 -9.96
CA ASP A 549 -27.23 16.82 -8.69
C ASP A 549 -28.23 17.14 -7.58
N ASP A 550 -29.11 16.19 -7.28
CA ASP A 550 -30.10 16.28 -6.22
C ASP A 550 -29.66 15.59 -4.90
N GLY A 551 -28.39 15.15 -4.83
CA GLY A 551 -27.85 14.39 -3.70
C GLY A 551 -28.39 12.96 -3.58
N SER A 552 -29.04 12.42 -4.61
CA SER A 552 -29.52 11.03 -4.60
C SER A 552 -28.40 9.98 -4.73
N ASN A 553 -27.21 10.39 -5.15
CA ASN A 553 -26.02 9.55 -5.31
C ASN A 553 -24.77 10.33 -4.88
N HIS A 554 -23.59 9.74 -5.07
CA HIS A 554 -22.35 10.52 -5.13
C HIS A 554 -22.52 11.62 -6.17
N SER A 555 -22.13 12.85 -5.84
CA SER A 555 -22.25 13.98 -6.76
C SER A 555 -21.52 13.68 -8.08
N PRO A 556 -22.05 14.13 -9.23
CA PRO A 556 -21.33 14.09 -10.49
C PRO A 556 -20.13 15.05 -10.46
N ILE A 557 -19.29 14.94 -11.49
CA ILE A 557 -18.18 15.86 -11.71
C ILE A 557 -18.77 17.23 -12.09
N TYR A 558 -18.47 18.26 -11.31
CA TYR A 558 -18.85 19.65 -11.62
C TYR A 558 -17.77 20.36 -12.43
N GLY A 559 -16.52 19.92 -12.29
CA GLY A 559 -15.36 20.52 -12.92
C GLY A 559 -14.08 19.74 -12.65
N PHE A 560 -12.95 20.37 -12.94
CA PHE A 560 -11.62 19.83 -12.70
C PHE A 560 -10.72 20.89 -12.09
N ALA A 561 -9.91 20.48 -11.13
CA ALA A 561 -8.80 21.30 -10.64
C ALA A 561 -7.70 21.37 -11.70
N ALA A 562 -6.81 22.35 -11.60
CA ALA A 562 -5.75 22.57 -12.57
C ALA A 562 -4.72 21.43 -12.66
N ASP A 563 -4.61 20.61 -11.61
CA ASP A 563 -3.80 19.38 -11.57
C ASP A 563 -4.46 18.19 -12.29
N GLY A 564 -5.68 18.39 -12.79
CA GLY A 564 -6.45 17.42 -13.55
C GLY A 564 -7.45 16.64 -12.70
N TYR A 565 -7.32 16.57 -11.37
CA TYR A 565 -8.25 15.76 -10.58
C TYR A 565 -9.69 16.32 -10.63
N PRO A 566 -10.72 15.46 -10.66
CA PRO A 566 -12.11 15.89 -10.69
C PRO A 566 -12.49 16.70 -9.46
N ILE A 567 -13.37 17.70 -9.64
CA ILE A 567 -14.09 18.39 -8.57
C ILE A 567 -15.54 17.91 -8.63
N HIS A 568 -15.95 17.13 -7.65
CA HIS A 568 -17.33 16.68 -7.49
C HIS A 568 -18.17 17.71 -6.73
N GLY A 569 -19.49 17.66 -6.91
CA GLY A 569 -20.43 18.37 -6.06
C GLY A 569 -20.36 17.96 -4.58
N PRO A 570 -21.28 18.42 -3.72
CA PRO A 570 -21.11 18.33 -2.28
C PRO A 570 -21.39 16.97 -1.64
N TYR A 571 -21.91 15.98 -2.38
CA TYR A 571 -22.31 14.70 -1.82
C TYR A 571 -21.28 13.61 -2.13
N GLN A 572 -20.72 12.98 -1.10
CA GLN A 572 -19.85 11.80 -1.25
C GLN A 572 -20.66 10.49 -1.40
N MET A 573 -21.93 10.51 -0.99
CA MET A 573 -22.88 9.44 -1.28
C MET A 573 -24.30 9.96 -1.10
N GLN A 574 -25.30 9.11 -1.36
CA GLN A 574 -26.71 9.46 -1.22
C GLN A 574 -27.02 10.18 0.10
N GLY A 575 -27.33 11.48 0.00
CA GLY A 575 -27.72 12.36 1.10
C GLY A 575 -26.64 12.65 2.13
N VAL A 576 -25.38 12.27 1.89
CA VAL A 576 -24.26 12.52 2.82
C VAL A 576 -23.30 13.51 2.19
N LEU A 577 -23.14 14.66 2.84
CA LEU A 577 -22.20 15.70 2.43
C LEU A 577 -20.77 15.26 2.70
N ALA A 578 -19.88 15.59 1.77
CA ALA A 578 -18.45 15.62 2.01
C ALA A 578 -18.13 16.76 3.00
N LYS A 579 -17.35 16.44 4.02
CA LYS A 579 -17.05 17.32 5.15
C LYS A 579 -15.59 17.75 5.11
N THR A 580 -15.37 19.05 5.23
CA THR A 580 -14.03 19.58 5.44
C THR A 580 -13.45 19.10 6.77
N ALA A 581 -12.14 18.87 6.79
CA ALA A 581 -11.36 18.69 8.02
C ALA A 581 -10.63 19.98 8.44
N TRP A 582 -10.91 21.10 7.75
CA TRP A 582 -10.49 22.43 8.17
C TRP A 582 -11.48 22.97 9.20
N VAL A 583 -10.96 23.31 10.38
CA VAL A 583 -11.75 23.70 11.56
C VAL A 583 -11.48 25.16 11.86
N GLU A 584 -12.57 25.92 12.07
CA GLU A 584 -12.52 27.30 12.54
C GLU A 584 -11.93 27.36 13.96
N ARG A 585 -11.06 28.34 14.21
CA ARG A 585 -10.44 28.62 15.50
C ARG A 585 -11.37 29.46 16.36
N ASP A 586 -11.46 29.08 17.63
CA ASP A 586 -12.19 29.83 18.66
C ASP A 586 -11.22 30.81 19.35
N TYR A 587 -11.29 32.08 18.95
CA TYR A 587 -10.56 33.19 19.55
C TYR A 587 -11.30 33.77 20.77
N ASP A 588 -12.58 33.45 20.97
CA ASP A 588 -13.32 33.85 22.16
C ASP A 588 -12.92 33.01 23.40
N ASP A 589 -12.42 31.78 23.20
CA ASP A 589 -11.72 30.99 24.22
C ASP A 589 -10.19 30.97 24.04
N PRO A 590 -9.45 31.90 24.70
CA PRO A 590 -8.00 31.95 24.60
C PRO A 590 -7.28 30.76 25.26
N ASN A 591 -8.01 29.85 25.93
CA ASN A 591 -7.46 28.63 26.53
C ASN A 591 -7.75 27.38 25.69
N SER A 592 -8.45 27.52 24.55
CA SER A 592 -8.66 26.43 23.62
C SER A 592 -7.32 25.96 23.02
N ALA A 593 -7.31 24.79 22.38
CA ALA A 593 -6.08 24.22 21.81
C ALA A 593 -5.48 25.10 20.68
N SER A 594 -6.31 25.89 20.00
CA SER A 594 -5.94 26.80 18.91
C SER A 594 -6.06 28.28 19.27
N GLY A 595 -6.55 28.60 20.47
CA GLY A 595 -6.74 29.94 21.00
C GLY A 595 -5.48 30.55 21.60
N CYS A 596 -5.50 31.87 21.80
CA CYS A 596 -4.40 32.61 22.38
C CYS A 596 -4.80 34.05 22.74
N GLY A 597 -3.92 34.74 23.47
CA GLY A 597 -4.07 36.18 23.68
C GLY A 597 -5.27 36.51 24.56
N VAL A 598 -6.11 37.44 24.10
CA VAL A 598 -7.31 37.91 24.78
C VAL A 598 -8.52 37.42 23.99
N ALA A 599 -9.58 37.03 24.72
CA ALA A 599 -10.85 36.62 24.12
C ALA A 599 -11.36 37.65 23.10
N GLY A 600 -11.62 37.20 21.88
CA GLY A 600 -12.08 37.99 20.75
C GLY A 600 -11.02 38.84 20.05
N GLU A 601 -9.74 38.72 20.42
CA GLU A 601 -8.64 39.46 19.79
C GLU A 601 -7.73 38.58 18.94
N ARG A 602 -7.57 38.95 17.66
CA ARG A 602 -6.65 38.32 16.71
C ARG A 602 -5.21 38.80 16.91
N THR A 603 -4.53 38.30 17.94
CA THR A 603 -3.16 38.74 18.31
C THR A 603 -2.07 37.70 18.08
N CYS A 604 -2.45 36.48 17.67
CA CYS A 604 -1.52 35.40 17.39
C CYS A 604 -1.99 34.52 16.23
N GLN A 605 -1.05 33.79 15.64
CA GLN A 605 -1.30 32.73 14.66
C GLN A 605 -0.72 31.42 15.13
N LEU A 606 -1.22 30.32 14.57
CA LEU A 606 -0.60 29.01 14.73
C LEU A 606 0.80 29.03 14.10
N VAL A 607 1.76 28.38 14.76
CA VAL A 607 3.11 28.20 14.19
C VAL A 607 3.05 27.27 12.97
N ASP A 608 2.13 26.31 13.00
CA ASP A 608 1.84 25.37 11.94
C ASP A 608 0.35 25.04 11.96
N GLN A 609 -0.38 25.43 10.91
CA GLN A 609 -1.82 25.19 10.79
C GLN A 609 -2.18 23.71 10.58
N TYR A 610 -1.19 22.85 10.35
CA TYR A 610 -1.36 21.39 10.23
C TYR A 610 -0.95 20.63 11.51
N ASP A 611 -0.36 21.31 12.50
CA ASP A 611 0.09 20.72 13.77
C ASP A 611 -0.11 21.69 14.95
N LEU A 612 -1.28 21.61 15.59
CA LEU A 612 -1.61 22.41 16.78
C LEU A 612 -0.60 22.24 17.93
N SER A 613 0.14 21.13 17.98
CA SER A 613 1.14 20.90 19.05
C SER A 613 2.32 21.85 18.98
N LYS A 614 2.54 22.53 17.84
CA LYS A 614 3.54 23.59 17.69
C LYS A 614 3.16 24.88 18.41
N GLY A 615 1.92 25.02 18.84
CA GLY A 615 1.40 26.18 19.55
C GLY A 615 1.30 27.41 18.64
N THR A 616 1.34 28.60 19.27
CA THR A 616 1.09 29.88 18.61
C THR A 616 2.26 30.85 18.73
N VAL A 617 2.29 31.83 17.83
CA VAL A 617 3.24 32.95 17.83
C VAL A 617 2.49 34.27 17.74
N ASN A 618 2.94 35.28 18.48
CA ASN A 618 2.36 36.62 18.42
C ASN A 618 2.64 37.26 17.06
N VAL A 619 1.62 37.89 16.48
CA VAL A 619 1.70 38.60 15.20
C VAL A 619 1.15 40.02 15.32
N THR A 620 1.19 40.79 14.23
CA THR A 620 0.47 42.07 14.19
C THR A 620 -1.02 41.83 14.39
N ALA A 621 -1.63 42.63 15.27
CA ALA A 621 -3.02 42.43 15.64
C ALA A 621 -3.95 42.68 14.45
N GLY A 622 -4.83 41.72 14.18
CA GLY A 622 -5.93 41.85 13.23
C GLY A 622 -7.17 42.48 13.86
N PRO A 623 -8.28 42.51 13.13
CA PRO A 623 -9.53 43.01 13.66
C PRO A 623 -10.09 42.06 14.72
N THR A 624 -10.83 42.61 15.67
CA THR A 624 -11.50 41.80 16.69
C THR A 624 -12.59 40.93 16.07
N THR A 625 -12.99 39.83 16.72
CA THR A 625 -14.08 38.94 16.27
C THR A 625 -15.47 39.62 16.27
N SER A 626 -15.55 40.88 16.68
CA SER A 626 -16.78 41.69 16.72
C SER A 626 -16.66 43.02 15.98
N GLU A 627 -15.55 43.21 15.24
CA GLU A 627 -15.34 44.41 14.44
C GLU A 627 -16.28 44.38 13.23
N GLU A 628 -16.92 45.52 12.93
CA GLU A 628 -17.74 45.65 11.73
C GLU A 628 -16.85 46.09 10.56
N LEU A 629 -16.78 45.25 9.53
CA LEU A 629 -16.10 45.49 8.26
C LEU A 629 -17.11 45.93 7.20
N GLU A 630 -16.62 46.34 6.04
CA GLU A 630 -17.44 46.82 4.93
C GLU A 630 -17.04 46.10 3.63
N SER A 631 -18.02 45.54 2.91
CA SER A 631 -17.84 44.90 1.60
C SER A 631 -17.55 45.90 0.49
N ILE A 632 -17.27 45.42 -0.73
CA ILE A 632 -17.06 46.29 -1.91
C ILE A 632 -18.34 47.09 -2.23
N SER A 633 -19.51 46.45 -2.14
CA SER A 633 -20.84 47.10 -2.21
C SER A 633 -21.22 47.91 -0.98
N ARG A 634 -20.30 48.10 -0.03
CA ARG A 634 -20.50 48.87 1.20
C ARG A 634 -21.46 48.26 2.20
N ASN A 635 -21.79 46.99 2.05
CA ASN A 635 -22.61 46.27 3.01
C ASN A 635 -21.76 45.93 4.24
N PRO A 636 -22.28 46.09 5.47
CA PRO A 636 -21.56 45.70 6.67
C PRO A 636 -21.35 44.17 6.68
N ILE A 637 -20.15 43.75 7.05
CA ILE A 637 -19.75 42.36 7.27
C ILE A 637 -19.24 42.25 8.70
N ASP A 638 -19.63 41.19 9.41
CA ASP A 638 -19.07 40.89 10.73
C ASP A 638 -17.69 40.26 10.58
N ALA A 639 -16.66 40.79 11.28
CA ALA A 639 -15.32 40.21 11.35
C ALA A 639 -15.25 38.96 12.26
N GLY A 640 -16.35 38.23 12.41
CA GLY A 640 -16.44 36.97 13.14
C GLY A 640 -15.40 35.96 12.69
N GLU A 641 -15.30 34.86 13.43
CA GLU A 641 -14.40 33.76 13.11
C GLU A 641 -14.69 33.18 11.72
N GLY A 642 -13.66 32.68 11.04
CA GLY A 642 -13.79 32.06 9.73
C GLY A 642 -13.84 33.06 8.55
N VAL A 643 -13.54 34.34 8.79
CA VAL A 643 -13.45 35.40 7.76
C VAL A 643 -12.05 35.50 7.15
N TYR A 644 -11.03 35.09 7.90
CA TYR A 644 -9.64 35.05 7.46
C TYR A 644 -9.13 33.62 7.33
N PHE A 645 -8.17 33.39 6.43
CA PHE A 645 -7.55 32.07 6.27
C PHE A 645 -6.91 31.58 7.57
N GLU A 646 -6.26 32.48 8.33
CA GLU A 646 -5.58 32.16 9.58
C GLU A 646 -6.53 31.90 10.76
N ASP A 647 -7.84 32.03 10.52
CA ASP A 647 -8.88 31.55 11.43
C ASP A 647 -9.11 30.03 11.28
N TYR A 648 -8.42 29.32 10.38
CA TYR A 648 -8.58 27.88 10.18
C TYR A 648 -7.31 27.09 10.52
N TYR A 649 -7.51 25.82 10.88
CA TYR A 649 -6.44 24.83 10.97
C TYR A 649 -6.96 23.47 10.47
N TYR A 650 -6.06 22.61 10.03
CA TYR A 650 -6.40 21.27 9.59
C TYR A 650 -6.34 20.28 10.77
N ASP A 651 -7.43 19.56 11.02
CA ASP A 651 -7.50 18.48 12.01
C ASP A 651 -7.47 17.11 11.33
N ALA A 652 -6.28 16.53 11.22
CA ALA A 652 -6.08 15.20 10.65
C ALA A 652 -6.87 14.09 11.37
N SER A 653 -7.32 14.32 12.61
CA SER A 653 -8.14 13.35 13.34
C SER A 653 -9.56 13.25 12.77
N LEU A 654 -10.06 14.29 12.08
CA LEU A 654 -11.34 14.26 11.36
C LEU A 654 -11.25 13.38 10.12
N THR A 655 -10.23 13.59 9.27
CA THR A 655 -9.98 12.74 8.09
C THR A 655 -9.79 11.27 8.48
N ALA A 656 -9.16 11.00 9.64
CA ALA A 656 -9.02 9.64 10.16
C ALA A 656 -10.35 8.96 10.57
N GLN A 657 -11.46 9.70 10.67
CA GLN A 657 -12.80 9.12 10.94
C GLN A 657 -13.40 8.42 9.72
N GLY A 658 -12.85 8.66 8.52
CA GLY A 658 -13.21 7.93 7.30
C GLY A 658 -13.99 8.77 6.28
N ASN A 659 -14.66 8.05 5.38
CA ASN A 659 -14.96 8.48 4.00
C ASN A 659 -15.64 9.84 3.81
N GLU A 660 -16.42 10.31 4.78
CA GLU A 660 -17.08 11.62 4.64
C GLU A 660 -16.15 12.81 4.89
N TYR A 661 -15.05 12.64 5.62
CA TYR A 661 -14.10 13.71 5.90
C TYR A 661 -13.01 13.77 4.84
N LEU A 662 -12.82 14.96 4.30
CA LEU A 662 -11.82 15.27 3.31
C LEU A 662 -10.45 15.49 3.96
N ASP A 663 -9.41 15.39 3.15
CA ASP A 663 -8.05 15.68 3.53
C ASP A 663 -7.75 17.20 3.49
N GLN A 664 -6.49 17.54 3.75
CA GLN A 664 -6.01 18.93 3.75
C GLN A 664 -6.13 19.64 2.39
N HIS A 665 -6.23 18.89 1.29
CA HIS A 665 -6.36 19.39 -0.08
C HIS A 665 -7.82 19.60 -0.48
N ASN A 666 -8.77 19.21 0.39
CA ASN A 666 -10.21 19.19 0.12
C ASN A 666 -10.69 18.06 -0.79
N GLY A 667 -10.00 16.92 -0.74
CA GLY A 667 -10.41 15.71 -1.46
C GLY A 667 -10.28 14.45 -0.63
N HIS A 668 -10.53 13.31 -1.24
CA HIS A 668 -10.21 12.00 -0.67
C HIS A 668 -9.99 10.97 -1.77
N GLU A 669 -9.41 9.82 -1.40
CA GLU A 669 -9.39 8.62 -2.23
C GLU A 669 -10.71 7.84 -2.10
N HIS A 670 -11.20 7.31 -3.21
CA HIS A 670 -12.40 6.47 -3.25
C HIS A 670 -12.19 5.28 -4.19
N ASP A 671 -12.53 4.07 -3.72
CA ASP A 671 -12.20 2.80 -4.40
C ASP A 671 -12.54 2.77 -5.90
N ASN A 672 -13.68 3.35 -6.27
CA ASN A 672 -14.18 3.31 -7.65
C ASN A 672 -14.09 4.65 -8.38
N LEU A 673 -13.61 5.72 -7.74
CA LEU A 673 -13.51 7.06 -8.36
C LEU A 673 -12.06 7.58 -8.38
N GLY A 674 -11.16 6.93 -7.66
CA GLY A 674 -9.82 7.45 -7.38
C GLY A 674 -9.89 8.70 -6.52
N TYR A 675 -8.76 9.41 -6.45
CA TYR A 675 -8.70 10.70 -5.78
C TYR A 675 -9.58 11.74 -6.48
N HIS A 676 -10.33 12.51 -5.71
CA HIS A 676 -11.06 13.65 -6.23
C HIS A 676 -11.34 14.69 -5.15
N TYR A 677 -11.53 15.93 -5.59
CA TYR A 677 -11.94 17.04 -4.74
C TYR A 677 -13.46 17.10 -4.61
N HIS A 678 -13.92 17.76 -3.55
CA HIS A 678 -15.35 18.04 -3.33
C HIS A 678 -15.62 19.52 -3.16
N ILE A 679 -16.77 19.97 -3.67
CA ILE A 679 -17.31 21.26 -3.26
C ILE A 679 -17.84 21.15 -1.83
N THR A 680 -17.32 21.92 -0.88
CA THR A 680 -17.69 21.78 0.54
C THR A 680 -18.78 22.74 0.98
N VAL A 681 -19.82 22.17 1.58
CA VAL A 681 -20.95 22.90 2.17
C VAL A 681 -21.37 22.24 3.47
N GLU A 682 -22.10 22.98 4.30
CA GLU A 682 -22.85 22.45 5.44
C GLU A 682 -24.36 22.71 5.28
N ASP A 683 -25.20 21.87 5.87
CA ASP A 683 -26.64 22.08 5.89
C ASP A 683 -27.06 22.88 7.13
N VAL A 684 -27.39 24.16 6.91
CA VAL A 684 -27.93 25.05 7.94
C VAL A 684 -29.44 25.19 7.74
N ASN A 685 -30.22 24.39 8.47
CA ASN A 685 -31.68 24.40 8.45
C ASN A 685 -32.31 24.20 7.05
N GLY A 686 -31.75 23.31 6.24
CA GLY A 686 -32.19 23.01 4.88
C GLY A 686 -31.55 23.90 3.81
N THR A 687 -30.56 24.72 4.17
CA THR A 687 -29.81 25.57 3.23
C THR A 687 -28.36 25.14 3.20
N LEU A 688 -27.88 24.74 2.02
CA LEU A 688 -26.46 24.45 1.82
C LEU A 688 -25.66 25.75 1.87
N THR A 689 -24.79 25.86 2.86
CA THR A 689 -23.94 27.02 3.11
C THR A 689 -22.49 26.65 2.80
N PRO A 690 -21.75 27.40 1.97
CA PRO A 690 -20.36 27.09 1.67
C PRO A 690 -19.47 27.12 2.90
N VAL A 691 -18.55 26.16 3.01
CA VAL A 691 -17.55 26.08 4.08
C VAL A 691 -16.15 25.92 3.49
N PHE A 692 -15.16 26.50 4.16
CA PHE A 692 -13.77 26.46 3.72
C PHE A 692 -13.24 25.01 3.64
N PRO A 693 -12.46 24.65 2.60
CA PRO A 693 -11.86 25.50 1.55
C PRO A 693 -12.64 25.58 0.24
N TYR A 694 -13.93 25.25 0.27
CA TYR A 694 -14.92 25.43 -0.80
C TYR A 694 -14.78 24.52 -2.03
N GLN A 695 -13.60 24.42 -2.67
CA GLN A 695 -13.35 23.45 -3.78
C GLN A 695 -11.97 22.83 -3.70
N VAL A 696 -10.92 23.63 -3.58
CA VAL A 696 -9.52 23.16 -3.47
C VAL A 696 -8.92 23.79 -2.23
N GLY A 697 -8.23 22.98 -1.43
CA GLY A 697 -7.54 23.41 -0.22
C GLY A 697 -6.40 24.40 -0.49
N PRO A 698 -5.60 24.74 0.53
CA PRO A 698 -4.42 25.60 0.35
C PRO A 698 -3.34 25.01 -0.55
N THR A 699 -3.40 23.71 -0.83
CA THR A 699 -2.44 23.00 -1.68
C THR A 699 -3.17 22.07 -2.64
N PHE A 700 -2.67 21.97 -3.87
CA PHE A 700 -3.08 20.91 -4.80
C PHE A 700 -2.58 19.55 -4.30
N TYR A 701 -3.39 18.51 -4.51
CA TYR A 701 -3.02 17.11 -4.37
C TYR A 701 -2.11 16.66 -5.52
N GLY A 702 -2.41 17.09 -6.75
CA GLY A 702 -1.72 16.63 -7.95
C GLY A 702 -0.63 17.56 -8.50
N GLU A 703 0.15 17.03 -9.46
CA GLU A 703 1.17 17.80 -10.18
C GLU A 703 0.53 18.74 -11.21
N LEU A 704 0.89 20.02 -11.15
CA LEU A 704 0.47 21.01 -12.15
C LEU A 704 1.34 20.89 -13.42
N PRO A 705 0.73 20.90 -14.62
CA PRO A 705 1.50 20.95 -15.85
C PRO A 705 2.15 22.32 -16.06
N SER A 706 3.33 22.34 -16.67
CA SER A 706 4.16 23.56 -16.81
C SER A 706 3.50 24.72 -17.57
N ASP A 707 2.52 24.41 -18.41
CA ASP A 707 1.72 25.32 -19.22
C ASP A 707 0.22 25.05 -19.02
N GLY A 708 -0.13 24.72 -17.77
CA GLY A 708 -1.51 24.53 -17.32
C GLY A 708 -2.29 25.82 -17.12
N ILE A 709 -3.47 25.65 -16.53
CA ILE A 709 -4.35 26.76 -16.12
C ILE A 709 -3.67 27.69 -15.12
N THR A 710 -2.86 27.12 -14.23
CA THR A 710 -2.10 27.83 -13.19
C THR A 710 -0.75 27.17 -12.95
N SER A 711 0.08 27.81 -12.13
CA SER A 711 1.38 27.33 -11.72
C SER A 711 1.49 27.24 -10.21
N CYS A 712 2.40 26.38 -9.76
CA CYS A 712 2.74 26.25 -8.36
C CYS A 712 3.37 27.54 -7.81
N GLU A 713 2.88 28.06 -6.68
CA GLU A 713 3.44 29.26 -6.02
C GLU A 713 4.60 28.97 -5.05
#